data_AF-A0A0R3WRW6-F1
#
_entry.id   AF-A0A0R3WRW6-F1
#
_cell.length_a   1.000
_cell.length_b   1.000
_cell.length_c   1.000
_cell.angle_alpha   90.00
_cell.angle_beta   90.00
_cell.angle_gamma   90.00
#
_symmetry.space_group_name_H-M   'P 1'
#
loop_
_entity.id
_entity.type
_entity.pdbx_description
1 polymer ?
#
loop_
_entity_poly.entity_id
_entity_poly.type
_entity_poly.pdbx_seq_one_letter_code
_entity_poly.pdbx_strand_id
1 'polypeptide(L)'
;MRQHIDHKHFYDRTKLTLKVIHKTQYVAAMNPTVGSFTIQDRLQRHFCTLALSFPDESAVQSIYTTIMSQHFRNNNMSPSIVKMVSDLITVAIAVHNKITSTFLPTAVCFHYVFNLRDLSNIFQGMLFSESEVFTTDLSILRLYRHEAMRVYSDKMISKNDIKQAVNIITTGITNVFSETSPEDLAAEPSLLCHFGRGLEAEKQYAQIPSMERMTEVLVEGLEIYNESNAVMNLVLFGDAVEHVMRVCRILEMPRGNCLLIGVGGSGKQSLSRLASYIVGFEVSQIVLRRNYTMADLKAHMAILYTKTGLKNVSVVFLMTDAQANEGFLVCVNDFLASGEIAGIFNDEDQEAIIKGIRNEAKAMGYLDTSDNCWKYFIEKVRRTLRVILCFSPVGSTLRTRARRFPALVNCTCIDWFHEWPQEALLSVSLRFLEDCEGLNDDIRVSVSNYMAYLHTTVSEISDMYFEKERRRNYTTPKSFLEMIALYKRLTSKQLHEINAMIERLTNGLERLSEAAGQTAELKIQLAEQTVVVNEKNEAANALIQVVSKEAEIVSAEKDFVAGEEAKVAVIKNEVEIKQKDCERDLMKAEPALLAAQEALNTLNKNNLSELKALTSPPPDVEMVCSAVMALFAMDGKIPKDRSWKAAKASIMSKADTLLFNLVNYDKEHIHPESKKVALGYVRNSNFNPEVIKTKSLAAAGLCSWVINILKFHDVFLEVKPKRDALDEANEELRQATEKLQGLQDKVRVLEESLNKLTAEFRAATEEKLRCQKMADDTALTLDLANRLVSGFSDEKVRWAQEVENLYQLGKTVSGDVIFTTSFISYFGYLSAFFRDELMEKRIRPFLDQQPVQIPRRQSIDPLKML
;
A
#
# COMPACT_ATOMS: atom_id res chain seq x y z
N MET A 1 58.29 -44.57 19.04
CA MET A 1 59.54 -44.26 19.79
C MET A 1 60.25 -45.52 20.24
N ARG A 2 59.69 -46.33 21.16
CA ARG A 2 60.32 -47.58 21.64
C ARG A 2 60.85 -48.49 20.53
N GLN A 3 60.02 -48.83 19.55
CA GLN A 3 60.41 -49.68 18.42
C GLN A 3 61.67 -49.17 17.70
N HIS A 4 61.78 -47.85 17.51
CA HIS A 4 62.96 -47.27 16.88
C HIS A 4 64.19 -47.35 17.78
N ILE A 5 64.06 -47.14 19.10
CA ILE A 5 65.20 -47.25 20.03
C ILE A 5 65.70 -48.71 20.11
N ASP A 6 64.78 -49.68 20.20
CA ASP A 6 65.10 -51.11 20.30
C ASP A 6 65.73 -51.65 19.00
N HIS A 7 65.22 -51.23 17.84
CA HIS A 7 65.58 -51.86 16.55
C HIS A 7 66.36 -50.98 15.58
N LYS A 8 66.49 -49.67 15.84
CA LYS A 8 67.08 -48.65 14.94
C LYS A 8 66.36 -48.49 13.59
N HIS A 9 65.18 -49.07 13.45
CA HIS A 9 64.38 -49.01 12.25
C HIS A 9 62.89 -49.18 12.55
N PHE A 10 62.03 -48.86 11.59
CA PHE A 10 60.62 -49.22 11.59
C PHE A 10 60.12 -49.42 10.16
N TYR A 11 58.97 -50.08 10.01
CA TYR A 11 58.34 -50.29 8.71
C TYR A 11 57.49 -49.09 8.31
N ASP A 12 57.65 -48.65 7.07
CA ASP A 12 56.70 -47.74 6.43
C ASP A 12 55.37 -48.48 6.23
N ARG A 13 54.28 -47.96 6.80
CA ARG A 13 52.95 -48.61 6.72
C ARG A 13 52.36 -48.57 5.31
N THR A 14 52.80 -47.65 4.45
CA THR A 14 52.29 -47.52 3.07
C THR A 14 53.13 -48.33 2.08
N LYS A 15 54.45 -48.18 2.14
CA LYS A 15 55.38 -48.86 1.22
C LYS A 15 55.78 -50.27 1.69
N LEU A 16 55.48 -50.62 2.95
CA LEU A 16 55.90 -51.87 3.61
C LEU A 16 57.43 -52.10 3.57
N THR A 17 58.20 -51.03 3.39
CA THR A 17 59.66 -51.06 3.36
C THR A 17 60.26 -50.72 4.71
N LEU A 18 61.42 -51.31 5.01
CA LEU A 18 62.21 -50.98 6.20
C LEU A 18 62.81 -49.57 6.07
N LYS A 19 62.57 -48.69 7.06
CA LYS A 19 63.28 -47.42 7.20
C LYS A 19 64.28 -47.52 8.33
N VAL A 20 65.57 -47.55 7.99
CA VAL A 20 66.69 -47.54 8.95
C VAL A 20 67.09 -46.09 9.21
N ILE A 21 67.16 -45.71 10.48
CA ILE A 21 67.49 -44.34 10.87
C ILE A 21 68.87 -44.36 11.53
N HIS A 22 69.72 -43.45 11.09
CA HIS A 22 71.08 -43.30 11.60
C HIS A 22 71.24 -41.95 12.31
N LYS A 23 72.08 -41.93 13.36
CA LYS A 23 72.52 -40.70 14.07
C LYS A 23 71.37 -39.84 14.65
N THR A 24 70.44 -40.44 15.39
CA THR A 24 69.38 -39.72 16.10
C THR A 24 69.55 -39.86 17.62
N GLN A 25 69.27 -38.79 18.35
CA GLN A 25 69.21 -38.78 19.82
C GLN A 25 67.80 -38.36 20.27
N TYR A 26 67.35 -38.89 21.41
CA TYR A 26 66.07 -38.55 22.00
C TYR A 26 66.27 -37.81 23.32
N VAL A 27 65.60 -36.67 23.44
CA VAL A 27 65.47 -35.93 24.70
C VAL A 27 63.97 -35.71 24.93
N ALA A 28 63.51 -35.94 26.14
CA ALA A 28 62.10 -35.80 26.52
C ALA A 28 62.01 -35.14 27.90
N ALA A 29 60.97 -34.32 28.09
CA ALA A 29 60.62 -33.72 29.38
C ALA A 29 59.17 -34.04 29.71
N MET A 30 58.86 -34.21 30.99
CA MET A 30 57.52 -34.52 31.48
C MET A 30 57.23 -33.71 32.74
N ASN A 31 55.97 -33.27 32.90
CA ASN A 31 55.50 -32.70 34.15
C ASN A 31 54.71 -33.75 34.96
N PRO A 32 55.27 -34.28 36.07
CA PRO A 32 54.64 -35.36 36.83
C PRO A 32 53.40 -34.92 37.62
N THR A 33 53.18 -33.63 37.84
CA THR A 33 52.03 -33.12 38.62
C THR A 33 50.75 -32.95 37.79
N VAL A 34 50.85 -33.00 36.46
CA VAL A 34 49.70 -32.88 35.56
C VAL A 34 49.18 -34.29 35.25
N GLY A 35 48.22 -34.74 36.08
CA GLY A 35 47.78 -36.13 36.24
C GLY A 35 47.05 -36.82 35.08
N SER A 36 47.59 -36.77 33.86
CA SER A 36 47.04 -37.52 32.72
C SER A 36 48.09 -38.24 31.87
N PHE A 37 49.39 -38.01 32.08
CA PHE A 37 50.44 -38.62 31.26
C PHE A 37 51.23 -39.66 32.05
N THR A 38 51.08 -40.93 31.67
CA THR A 38 51.89 -42.04 32.17
C THR A 38 52.83 -42.52 31.07
N ILE A 39 54.09 -42.76 31.41
CA ILE A 39 55.07 -43.36 30.50
C ILE A 39 55.09 -44.86 30.78
N GLN A 40 55.17 -45.67 29.72
CA GLN A 40 55.36 -47.12 29.89
C GLN A 40 56.77 -47.40 30.41
N ASP A 41 56.91 -48.21 31.47
CA ASP A 41 58.20 -48.60 32.07
C ASP A 41 59.18 -49.17 31.03
N ARG A 42 58.65 -49.90 30.04
CA ARG A 42 59.43 -50.48 28.94
C ARG A 42 60.06 -49.43 28.01
N LEU A 43 59.48 -48.24 27.90
CA LEU A 43 60.08 -47.12 27.20
C LEU A 43 61.04 -46.38 28.13
N GLN A 44 60.66 -46.18 29.40
CA GLN A 44 61.45 -45.45 30.39
C GLN A 44 62.84 -46.07 30.63
N ARG A 45 62.98 -47.39 30.55
CA ARG A 45 64.29 -48.09 30.66
C ARG A 45 65.36 -47.59 29.69
N HIS A 46 64.97 -46.95 28.59
CA HIS A 46 65.90 -46.42 27.57
C HIS A 46 66.34 -44.98 27.85
N PHE A 47 65.76 -44.32 28.85
CA PHE A 47 66.04 -42.93 29.19
C PHE A 47 66.77 -42.83 30.53
N CYS A 48 67.77 -41.94 30.57
CA CYS A 48 68.25 -41.43 31.85
C CYS A 48 67.24 -40.38 32.35
N THR A 49 66.68 -40.59 33.53
CA THR A 49 65.71 -39.65 34.13
C THR A 49 66.45 -38.67 35.03
N LEU A 50 66.33 -37.37 34.73
CA LEU A 50 66.89 -36.29 35.53
C LEU A 50 65.73 -35.49 36.14
N ALA A 51 65.73 -35.35 37.46
CA ALA A 51 64.77 -34.49 38.15
C ALA A 51 65.25 -33.03 38.06
N LEU A 52 64.47 -32.18 37.41
CA LEU A 52 64.69 -30.74 37.35
C LEU A 52 63.78 -30.06 38.37
N SER A 53 64.37 -29.66 39.50
CA SER A 53 63.70 -28.84 40.51
C SER A 53 63.58 -27.38 40.06
N PHE A 54 62.71 -26.61 40.71
CA PHE A 54 62.71 -25.16 40.54
C PHE A 54 64.08 -24.59 40.94
N PRO A 55 64.57 -23.56 40.22
CA PRO A 55 65.83 -22.91 40.56
C PRO A 55 65.73 -22.24 41.93
N ASP A 56 66.86 -22.17 42.63
CA ASP A 56 66.97 -21.50 43.92
C ASP A 56 66.63 -20.01 43.79
N GLU A 57 66.11 -19.43 44.86
CA GLU A 57 65.71 -18.01 44.92
C GLU A 57 66.86 -17.06 44.54
N SER A 58 68.10 -17.38 44.96
CA SER A 58 69.29 -16.61 44.60
C SER A 58 69.61 -16.65 43.10
N ALA A 59 69.37 -17.79 42.44
CA ALA A 59 69.54 -17.93 41.01
C ALA A 59 68.47 -17.12 40.25
N VAL A 60 67.21 -17.19 40.71
CA VAL A 60 66.11 -16.38 40.17
C VAL A 60 66.43 -14.89 40.30
N GLN A 61 66.86 -14.45 41.49
CA GLN A 61 67.24 -13.07 41.74
C GLN A 61 68.36 -12.60 40.81
N SER A 62 69.42 -13.41 40.65
CA SER A 62 70.54 -13.09 39.77
C SER A 62 70.12 -12.96 38.30
N ILE A 63 69.29 -13.88 37.80
CA ILE A 63 68.81 -13.88 36.41
C ILE A 63 68.02 -12.61 36.12
N TYR A 64 66.99 -12.31 36.92
CA TYR A 64 66.11 -11.17 36.64
C TYR A 64 66.78 -9.83 36.92
N THR A 65 67.64 -9.74 37.94
CA THR A 65 68.41 -8.52 38.22
C THR A 65 69.32 -8.19 37.05
N THR A 66 70.03 -9.18 36.51
CA THR A 66 70.95 -8.97 35.39
C THR A 66 70.21 -8.44 34.15
N ILE A 67 69.09 -9.07 33.79
CA ILE A 67 68.27 -8.68 32.64
C ILE A 67 67.72 -7.27 32.81
N MET A 68 67.10 -6.97 33.95
CA MET A 68 66.47 -5.68 34.21
C MET A 68 67.49 -4.55 34.34
N SER A 69 68.60 -4.77 35.04
CA SER A 69 69.67 -3.78 35.14
C SER A 69 70.30 -3.48 33.79
N GLN A 70 70.45 -4.47 32.90
CA GLN A 70 70.93 -4.25 31.55
C GLN A 70 69.94 -3.41 30.73
N HIS A 71 68.65 -3.72 30.80
CA HIS A 71 67.60 -2.95 30.13
C HIS A 71 67.60 -1.47 30.56
N PHE A 72 67.60 -1.21 31.86
CA PHE A 72 67.59 0.16 32.39
C PHE A 72 68.86 0.95 32.04
N ARG A 73 70.02 0.27 31.98
CA ARG A 73 71.27 0.91 31.53
C ARG A 73 71.23 1.23 30.04
N ASN A 74 70.74 0.31 29.21
CA ASN A 74 70.64 0.52 27.77
C ASN A 74 69.66 1.64 27.41
N ASN A 75 68.58 1.79 28.19
CA ASN A 75 67.59 2.85 28.03
C ASN A 75 67.98 4.16 28.74
N ASN A 76 69.22 4.33 29.21
CA ASN A 76 69.70 5.56 29.87
C ASN A 76 68.86 6.01 31.09
N MET A 77 68.31 5.06 31.86
CA MET A 77 67.57 5.35 33.09
C MET A 77 68.48 5.93 34.17
N SER A 78 67.90 6.66 35.15
CA SER A 78 68.68 7.29 36.21
C SER A 78 69.48 6.25 37.05
N PRO A 79 70.68 6.60 37.55
CA PRO A 79 71.46 5.68 38.38
C PRO A 79 70.76 5.24 39.67
N SER A 80 69.81 6.04 40.19
CA SER A 80 68.97 5.69 41.35
C SER A 80 68.07 4.50 41.02
N ILE A 81 67.34 4.61 39.90
CA ILE A 81 66.42 3.58 39.40
C ILE A 81 67.18 2.26 39.13
N VAL A 82 68.38 2.34 38.55
CA VAL A 82 69.20 1.15 38.27
C VAL A 82 69.62 0.42 39.56
N LYS A 83 69.90 1.14 40.66
CA LYS A 83 70.24 0.52 41.96
C LYS A 83 69.03 -0.15 42.60
N MET A 84 67.85 0.44 42.46
CA MET A 84 66.58 -0.07 42.99
C MET A 84 66.17 -1.43 42.40
N VAL A 85 66.69 -1.81 41.22
CA VAL A 85 66.33 -3.07 40.55
C VAL A 85 66.48 -4.29 41.46
N SER A 86 67.58 -4.39 42.22
CA SER A 86 67.83 -5.55 43.10
C SER A 86 66.72 -5.71 44.16
N ASP A 87 66.29 -4.60 44.75
CA ASP A 87 65.24 -4.57 45.76
C ASP A 87 63.87 -4.86 45.13
N LEU A 88 63.63 -4.34 43.92
CA LEU A 88 62.43 -4.64 43.14
C LEU A 88 62.30 -6.13 42.80
N ILE A 89 63.40 -6.79 42.42
CA ILE A 89 63.39 -8.24 42.17
C ILE A 89 63.09 -9.01 43.47
N THR A 90 63.64 -8.57 44.60
CA THR A 90 63.35 -9.15 45.92
C THR A 90 61.85 -9.05 46.25
N VAL A 91 61.23 -7.89 46.01
CA VAL A 91 59.78 -7.72 46.12
C VAL A 91 59.04 -8.68 45.20
N ALA A 92 59.47 -8.80 43.94
CA ALA A 92 58.79 -9.63 42.95
C ALA A 92 58.78 -11.12 43.32
N ILE A 93 59.90 -11.62 43.85
CA ILE A 93 59.99 -13.01 44.31
C ILE A 93 59.12 -13.22 45.56
N ALA A 94 59.17 -12.31 46.54
CA ALA A 94 58.35 -12.40 47.74
C ALA A 94 56.85 -12.39 47.43
N VAL A 95 56.41 -11.49 46.54
CA VAL A 95 55.02 -11.40 46.07
C VAL A 95 54.62 -12.68 45.31
N HIS A 96 55.47 -13.17 44.41
CA HIS A 96 55.22 -14.41 43.65
C HIS A 96 55.03 -15.62 44.58
N ASN A 97 55.91 -15.78 45.58
CA ASN A 97 55.82 -16.86 46.57
C ASN A 97 54.54 -16.72 47.41
N LYS A 98 54.18 -15.50 47.82
CA LYS A 98 52.97 -15.26 48.60
C LYS A 98 51.69 -15.55 47.81
N ILE A 99 51.63 -15.11 46.55
CA ILE A 99 50.48 -15.41 45.67
C ILE A 99 50.36 -16.91 45.42
N THR A 100 51.47 -17.58 45.11
CA THR A 100 51.48 -19.03 44.84
C THR A 100 51.04 -19.86 46.05
N SER A 101 51.42 -19.45 47.26
CA SER A 101 51.00 -20.14 48.49
C SER A 101 49.56 -19.83 48.92
N THR A 102 49.02 -18.66 48.53
CA THR A 102 47.67 -18.22 48.93
C THR A 102 46.60 -18.73 47.97
N PHE A 103 46.85 -18.68 46.66
CA PHE A 103 45.88 -19.02 45.63
C PHE A 103 46.21 -20.39 45.02
N LEU A 104 45.56 -21.43 45.55
CA LEU A 104 45.76 -22.81 45.12
C LEU A 104 44.72 -23.26 44.08
N PRO A 105 45.08 -24.16 43.15
CA PRO A 105 44.16 -24.64 42.13
C PRO A 105 43.06 -25.51 42.74
N THR A 106 41.80 -25.19 42.44
CA THR A 106 40.62 -25.96 42.85
C THR A 106 39.84 -26.48 41.64
N ALA A 107 38.74 -27.20 41.87
CA ALA A 107 37.87 -27.66 40.78
C ALA A 107 37.19 -26.49 40.02
N VAL A 108 37.07 -25.32 40.65
CA VAL A 108 36.51 -24.09 40.08
C VAL A 108 37.64 -23.20 39.56
N CYS A 109 38.65 -22.95 40.39
CA CYS A 109 39.81 -22.12 40.06
C CYS A 109 40.97 -22.98 39.54
N PHE A 110 40.73 -23.81 38.53
CA PHE A 110 41.72 -24.79 38.05
C PHE A 110 42.95 -24.13 37.40
N HIS A 111 42.83 -22.88 36.97
CA HIS A 111 43.88 -22.09 36.32
C HIS A 111 44.69 -21.24 37.30
N TYR A 112 44.44 -21.32 38.61
CA TYR A 112 45.27 -20.70 39.66
C TYR A 112 46.58 -21.51 39.82
N VAL A 113 47.37 -21.48 38.76
CA VAL A 113 48.68 -22.14 38.67
C VAL A 113 49.68 -21.06 38.31
N PHE A 114 50.52 -20.72 39.27
CA PHE A 114 51.55 -19.70 39.11
C PHE A 114 52.91 -20.36 38.96
N ASN A 115 53.66 -19.97 37.93
CA ASN A 115 54.99 -20.50 37.65
C ASN A 115 55.93 -19.38 37.21
N LEU A 116 57.20 -19.71 36.95
CA LEU A 116 58.22 -18.71 36.58
C LEU A 116 57.88 -17.90 35.32
N ARG A 117 57.02 -18.41 34.43
CA ARG A 117 56.54 -17.64 33.28
C ARG A 117 55.71 -16.44 33.69
N ASP A 118 54.93 -16.55 34.77
CA ASP A 118 54.15 -15.42 35.28
C ASP A 118 55.07 -14.32 35.77
N LEU A 119 56.14 -14.70 36.49
CA LEU A 119 57.18 -13.77 36.88
C LEU A 119 57.88 -13.16 35.65
N SER A 120 58.21 -13.96 34.64
CA SER A 120 58.76 -13.46 33.37
C SER A 120 57.82 -12.48 32.66
N ASN A 121 56.51 -12.72 32.67
CA ASN A 121 55.51 -11.87 32.02
C ASN A 121 55.41 -10.48 32.68
N ILE A 122 55.63 -10.39 34.00
CA ILE A 122 55.69 -9.11 34.71
C ILE A 122 56.88 -8.31 34.18
N PHE A 123 58.07 -8.93 34.18
CA PHE A 123 59.27 -8.26 33.71
C PHE A 123 59.22 -7.96 32.21
N GLN A 124 58.58 -8.82 31.41
CA GLN A 124 58.35 -8.54 30.00
C GLN A 124 57.52 -7.26 29.77
N GLY A 125 56.57 -6.94 30.66
CA GLY A 125 55.85 -5.66 30.63
C GLY A 125 56.68 -4.50 31.14
N MET A 126 57.49 -4.73 32.17
CA MET A 126 58.48 -3.74 32.64
C MET A 126 59.47 -3.35 31.54
N LEU A 127 59.78 -4.23 30.59
CA LEU A 127 60.68 -3.93 29.46
C LEU A 127 60.11 -2.88 28.49
N PHE A 128 58.83 -2.52 28.57
CA PHE A 128 58.28 -1.37 27.84
C PHE A 128 58.67 -0.02 28.44
N SER A 129 59.39 0.01 29.57
CA SER A 129 59.80 1.27 30.19
C SER A 129 60.82 2.05 29.37
N GLU A 130 60.52 3.31 29.09
CA GLU A 130 61.41 4.29 28.45
C GLU A 130 61.83 5.40 29.42
N SER A 131 63.04 5.94 29.26
CA SER A 131 63.59 6.98 30.16
C SER A 131 62.84 8.30 30.11
N GLU A 132 62.14 8.59 29.01
CA GLU A 132 61.37 9.82 28.85
C GLU A 132 60.11 9.84 29.73
N VAL A 133 59.52 8.66 29.98
CA VAL A 133 58.27 8.51 30.73
C VAL A 133 58.55 8.21 32.20
N PHE A 134 59.47 7.27 32.46
CA PHE A 134 59.70 6.74 33.80
C PHE A 134 60.94 7.38 34.42
N THR A 135 60.77 8.60 34.93
CA THR A 135 61.86 9.42 35.47
C THR A 135 62.06 9.29 36.98
N THR A 136 61.03 8.84 37.70
CA THR A 136 61.02 8.76 39.17
C THR A 136 60.94 7.32 39.68
N ASP A 137 61.48 7.07 40.87
CA ASP A 137 61.42 5.75 41.52
C ASP A 137 59.95 5.31 41.73
N LEU A 138 59.07 6.24 42.12
CA LEU A 138 57.63 6.00 42.27
C LEU A 138 56.98 5.55 40.94
N SER A 139 57.36 6.13 39.80
CA SER A 139 56.81 5.74 38.49
C SER A 139 57.12 4.29 38.14
N ILE A 140 58.32 3.81 38.51
CA ILE A 140 58.75 2.41 38.32
C ILE A 140 58.02 1.47 39.28
N LEU A 141 57.81 1.87 40.54
CA LEU A 141 57.03 1.08 41.50
C LEU A 141 55.56 0.97 41.08
N ARG A 142 54.98 2.05 40.54
CA ARG A 142 53.63 2.03 39.94
C ARG A 142 53.55 1.14 38.70
N LEU A 143 54.57 1.18 37.83
CA LEU A 143 54.67 0.28 36.69
C LEU A 143 54.72 -1.18 37.14
N TYR A 144 55.56 -1.54 38.11
CA TYR A 144 55.61 -2.89 38.65
C TYR A 144 54.27 -3.32 39.27
N ARG A 145 53.64 -2.44 40.05
CA ARG A 145 52.30 -2.70 40.62
C ARG A 145 51.28 -2.98 39.51
N HIS A 146 51.27 -2.18 38.45
CA HIS A 146 50.41 -2.37 37.30
C HIS A 146 50.66 -3.73 36.63
N GLU A 147 51.90 -4.04 36.28
CA GLU A 147 52.25 -5.30 35.61
C GLU A 147 51.94 -6.54 36.46
N ALA A 148 52.18 -6.45 37.78
CA ALA A 148 51.81 -7.51 38.71
C ALA A 148 50.29 -7.71 38.78
N MET A 149 49.50 -6.62 38.77
CA MET A 149 48.04 -6.71 38.71
C MET A 149 47.57 -7.36 37.39
N ARG A 150 48.15 -6.99 36.24
CA ARG A 150 47.79 -7.57 34.93
C ARG A 150 48.11 -9.07 34.84
N VAL A 151 49.14 -9.55 35.54
CA VAL A 151 49.52 -10.97 35.52
C VAL A 151 48.76 -11.80 36.56
N TYR A 152 48.53 -11.25 37.76
CA TYR A 152 47.92 -11.98 38.86
C TYR A 152 46.43 -11.68 39.02
N SER A 153 46.06 -10.41 39.17
CA SER A 153 44.68 -10.01 39.45
C SER A 153 43.73 -10.34 38.30
N ASP A 154 44.16 -10.17 37.05
CA ASP A 154 43.33 -10.46 35.86
C ASP A 154 43.02 -11.96 35.69
N LYS A 155 43.77 -12.86 36.37
CA LYS A 155 43.47 -14.29 36.42
C LYS A 155 42.40 -14.67 37.43
N MET A 156 42.07 -13.79 38.37
CA MET A 156 41.20 -14.10 39.50
C MET A 156 39.71 -14.09 39.10
N ILE A 157 38.91 -14.99 39.66
CA ILE A 157 37.49 -15.13 39.34
C ILE A 157 36.63 -14.20 40.21
N SER A 158 36.95 -14.10 41.51
CA SER A 158 36.14 -13.36 42.48
C SER A 158 36.69 -11.95 42.74
N LYS A 159 35.79 -10.97 42.92
CA LYS A 159 36.16 -9.62 43.35
C LYS A 159 36.91 -9.61 44.68
N ASN A 160 36.65 -10.57 45.57
CA ASN A 160 37.39 -10.70 46.82
C ASN A 160 38.84 -11.17 46.57
N ASP A 161 39.03 -12.16 45.69
CA ASP A 161 40.35 -12.66 45.32
C ASP A 161 41.19 -11.55 44.67
N ILE A 162 40.57 -10.73 43.80
CA ILE A 162 41.21 -9.55 43.20
C ILE A 162 41.69 -8.58 44.28
N LYS A 163 40.82 -8.21 45.22
CA LYS A 163 41.18 -7.31 46.33
C LYS A 163 42.33 -7.87 47.17
N GLN A 164 42.30 -9.17 47.47
CA GLN A 164 43.37 -9.83 48.21
C GLN A 164 44.70 -9.86 47.44
N ALA A 165 44.67 -10.15 46.13
CA ALA A 165 45.85 -10.15 45.28
C ALA A 165 46.48 -8.74 45.19
N VAL A 166 45.66 -7.71 44.96
CA VAL A 166 46.11 -6.30 44.93
C VAL A 166 46.71 -5.88 46.27
N ASN A 167 46.13 -6.32 47.38
CA ASN A 167 46.67 -6.04 48.72
C ASN A 167 48.04 -6.72 48.94
N ILE A 168 48.18 -7.98 48.55
CA ILE A 168 49.46 -8.72 48.63
C ILE A 168 50.55 -8.00 47.81
N ILE A 169 50.23 -7.54 46.60
CA ILE A 169 51.16 -6.80 45.75
C ILE A 169 51.57 -5.48 46.41
N THR A 170 50.60 -4.71 46.89
CA THR A 170 50.85 -3.37 47.47
C THR A 170 51.64 -3.49 48.77
N THR A 171 51.28 -4.43 49.65
CA THR A 171 52.01 -4.71 50.90
C THR A 171 53.43 -5.22 50.63
N GLY A 172 53.60 -6.05 49.59
CA GLY A 172 54.91 -6.54 49.17
C GLY A 172 55.86 -5.41 48.77
N ILE A 173 55.36 -4.40 48.06
CA ILE A 173 56.14 -3.21 47.69
C ILE A 173 56.51 -2.41 48.94
N THR A 174 55.53 -2.08 49.78
CA THR A 174 55.74 -1.20 50.95
C THR A 174 56.61 -1.83 52.05
N ASN A 175 56.70 -3.17 52.10
CA ASN A 175 57.57 -3.87 53.04
C ASN A 175 59.07 -3.65 52.74
N VAL A 176 59.44 -3.50 51.47
CA VAL A 176 60.83 -3.26 51.06
C VAL A 176 61.08 -1.77 50.84
N PHE A 177 60.10 -1.05 50.29
CA PHE A 177 60.12 0.38 50.05
C PHE A 177 59.26 1.12 51.08
N SER A 178 59.71 1.14 52.34
CA SER A 178 58.95 1.71 53.47
C SER A 178 58.71 3.22 53.37
N GLU A 179 59.51 3.94 52.58
CA GLU A 179 59.36 5.38 52.33
C GLU A 179 58.22 5.70 51.37
N THR A 180 57.71 4.71 50.63
CA THR A 180 56.62 4.90 49.67
C THR A 180 55.26 4.64 50.33
N SER A 181 54.36 5.63 50.28
CA SER A 181 53.03 5.45 50.85
C SER A 181 52.16 4.50 49.99
N PRO A 182 51.32 3.65 50.61
CA PRO A 182 50.35 2.83 49.87
C PRO A 182 49.38 3.66 49.03
N GLU A 183 49.05 4.88 49.50
CA GLU A 183 48.15 5.81 48.83
C GLU A 183 48.77 6.36 47.54
N ASP A 184 50.05 6.71 47.55
CA ASP A 184 50.76 7.16 46.35
C ASP A 184 50.90 6.04 45.31
N LEU A 185 50.97 4.77 45.73
CA LEU A 185 50.98 3.63 44.81
C LEU A 185 49.60 3.34 44.20
N ALA A 186 48.54 3.63 44.94
CA ALA A 186 47.17 3.35 44.56
C ALA A 186 46.45 4.54 43.91
N ALA A 187 47.04 5.74 43.94
CA ALA A 187 46.47 6.95 43.39
C ALA A 187 46.06 6.77 41.91
N GLU A 188 44.83 7.16 41.61
CA GLU A 188 44.28 7.12 40.26
C GLU A 188 44.71 8.35 39.45
N PRO A 189 44.95 8.21 38.14
CA PRO A 189 44.86 6.98 37.34
C PRO A 189 46.09 6.06 37.47
N SER A 190 45.85 4.76 37.72
CA SER A 190 46.91 3.75 37.92
C SER A 190 47.15 2.82 36.71
N LEU A 191 46.43 3.05 35.62
CA LEU A 191 46.49 2.24 34.40
C LEU A 191 47.50 2.79 33.40
N LEU A 192 48.18 1.89 32.70
CA LEU A 192 49.16 2.22 31.67
C LEU A 192 48.71 1.67 30.32
N CYS A 193 48.98 2.41 29.25
CA CYS A 193 48.72 1.99 27.87
C CYS A 193 49.69 2.67 26.89
N HIS A 194 49.77 2.15 25.66
CA HIS A 194 50.66 2.68 24.62
C HIS A 194 50.06 3.84 23.82
N PHE A 195 48.74 4.06 23.88
CA PHE A 195 48.02 5.04 23.06
C PHE A 195 47.37 6.15 23.92
N GLY A 196 47.86 6.36 25.15
CA GLY A 196 47.28 7.32 26.10
C GLY A 196 47.35 8.77 25.65
N ARG A 197 48.22 9.10 24.68
CA ARG A 197 48.34 10.43 24.05
C ARG A 197 47.42 10.62 22.83
N GLY A 198 46.73 9.58 22.38
CA GLY A 198 45.92 9.55 21.16
C GLY A 198 46.30 8.40 20.22
N LEU A 199 45.43 8.10 19.25
CA LEU A 199 45.64 6.99 18.30
C LEU A 199 46.64 7.30 17.20
N GLU A 200 46.75 8.58 16.78
CA GLU A 200 47.69 9.04 15.74
C GLU A 200 49.07 9.40 16.29
N ALA A 201 49.19 9.56 17.61
CA ALA A 201 50.44 9.88 18.27
C ALA A 201 51.40 8.67 18.28
N GLU A 202 52.70 8.94 18.42
CA GLU A 202 53.67 7.87 18.62
C GLU A 202 53.31 7.03 19.86
N LYS A 203 53.31 5.71 19.68
CA LYS A 203 52.97 4.77 20.74
C LYS A 203 54.01 4.82 21.84
N GLN A 204 53.59 5.21 23.03
CA GLN A 204 54.46 5.30 24.20
C GLN A 204 53.75 4.74 25.42
N TYR A 205 54.40 3.80 26.11
CA TYR A 205 53.83 3.14 27.28
C TYR A 205 53.84 4.07 28.50
N ALA A 206 52.72 4.69 28.82
CA ALA A 206 52.60 5.70 29.87
C ALA A 206 51.31 5.57 30.68
N GLN A 207 51.28 6.23 31.85
CA GLN A 207 50.06 6.38 32.63
C GLN A 207 48.99 7.12 31.83
N ILE A 208 47.74 6.65 31.92
CA ILE A 208 46.61 7.32 31.29
C ILE A 208 46.35 8.67 31.98
N PRO A 209 45.87 9.70 31.26
CA PRO A 209 45.55 11.00 31.86
C PRO A 209 44.27 10.97 32.70
N SER A 210 43.20 10.34 32.19
CA SER A 210 41.95 10.08 32.91
C SER A 210 41.15 8.98 32.20
N MET A 211 40.19 8.36 32.89
CA MET A 211 39.33 7.34 32.27
C MET A 211 38.37 7.95 31.24
N GLU A 212 37.92 9.18 31.45
CA GLU A 212 37.05 9.90 30.50
C GLU A 212 37.80 10.14 29.18
N ARG A 213 39.02 10.66 29.25
CA ARG A 213 39.84 10.90 28.06
C ARG A 213 40.15 9.61 27.30
N MET A 214 40.42 8.52 28.02
CA MET A 214 40.62 7.21 27.39
C MET A 214 39.34 6.70 26.72
N THR A 215 38.18 6.97 27.30
CA THR A 215 36.89 6.62 26.70
C THR A 215 36.69 7.38 25.40
N GLU A 216 36.95 8.70 25.36
CA GLU A 216 36.89 9.51 24.13
C GLU A 216 37.79 8.96 23.03
N VAL A 217 39.06 8.67 23.34
CA VAL A 217 40.03 8.13 22.38
C VAL A 217 39.59 6.78 21.82
N LEU A 218 38.99 5.91 22.65
CA LEU A 218 38.48 4.62 22.18
C LEU A 218 37.18 4.74 21.38
N VAL A 219 36.33 5.72 21.69
CA VAL A 219 35.13 6.03 20.89
C VAL A 219 35.54 6.53 19.50
N GLU A 220 36.50 7.44 19.41
CA GLU A 220 37.08 7.89 18.15
C GLU A 220 37.65 6.70 17.35
N GLY A 221 38.41 5.82 18.01
CA GLY A 221 38.92 4.58 17.38
C GLY A 221 37.82 3.64 16.89
N LEU A 222 36.68 3.59 17.57
CA LEU A 222 35.52 2.81 17.16
C LEU A 222 34.81 3.43 15.95
N GLU A 223 34.71 4.75 15.89
CA GLU A 223 34.15 5.48 14.74
C GLU A 223 34.98 5.24 13.48
N ILE A 224 36.30 5.41 13.56
CA ILE A 224 37.23 5.12 12.46
C ILE A 224 37.15 3.64 12.03
N TYR A 225 37.04 2.72 13.00
CA TYR A 225 36.84 1.31 12.70
C TYR A 225 35.56 1.08 11.89
N ASN A 226 34.45 1.71 12.29
CA ASN A 226 33.13 1.56 11.69
C ASN A 226 33.03 2.17 10.28
N GLU A 227 33.89 3.12 9.92
CA GLU A 227 33.99 3.65 8.55
C GLU A 227 34.58 2.62 7.57
N SER A 228 35.58 1.87 8.02
CA SER A 228 36.34 0.93 7.19
C SER A 228 35.85 -0.53 7.28
N ASN A 229 35.14 -0.89 8.35
CA ASN A 229 34.73 -2.25 8.67
C ASN A 229 33.24 -2.35 8.98
N ALA A 230 32.75 -3.57 9.22
CA ALA A 230 31.36 -3.77 9.63
C ALA A 230 31.06 -3.09 10.97
N VAL A 231 29.97 -2.31 11.00
CA VAL A 231 29.57 -1.48 12.14
C VAL A 231 29.42 -2.31 13.42
N MET A 232 30.15 -1.91 14.46
CA MET A 232 30.05 -2.43 15.83
C MET A 232 29.48 -1.34 16.75
N ASN A 233 28.26 -1.56 17.23
CA ASN A 233 27.61 -0.68 18.21
C ASN A 233 28.03 -1.07 19.64
N LEU A 234 29.21 -0.63 20.04
CA LEU A 234 29.77 -0.88 21.37
C LEU A 234 29.56 0.31 22.29
N VAL A 235 29.13 0.03 23.52
CA VAL A 235 29.09 1.02 24.60
C VAL A 235 30.34 0.82 25.45
N LEU A 236 31.21 1.83 25.46
CA LEU A 236 32.49 1.80 26.17
C LEU A 236 32.32 2.41 27.56
N PHE A 237 31.92 1.59 28.53
CA PHE A 237 31.93 1.92 29.96
C PHE A 237 33.27 1.54 30.60
N GLY A 238 33.53 1.95 31.85
CA GLY A 238 34.82 1.79 32.54
C GLY A 238 35.48 0.42 32.36
N ASP A 239 34.82 -0.68 32.73
CA ASP A 239 35.38 -2.03 32.60
C ASP A 239 35.67 -2.41 31.13
N ALA A 240 34.83 -1.96 30.17
CA ALA A 240 35.05 -2.23 28.76
C ALA A 240 36.31 -1.53 28.24
N VAL A 241 36.54 -0.29 28.68
CA VAL A 241 37.76 0.48 28.39
C VAL A 241 38.99 -0.22 28.99
N GLU A 242 38.90 -0.70 30.23
CA GLU A 242 39.96 -1.50 30.84
C GLU A 242 40.27 -2.78 30.06
N HIS A 243 39.25 -3.54 29.65
CA HIS A 243 39.44 -4.76 28.86
C HIS A 243 40.10 -4.48 27.51
N VAL A 244 39.72 -3.40 26.82
CA VAL A 244 40.38 -3.01 25.57
C VAL A 244 41.85 -2.68 25.81
N MET A 245 42.17 -1.89 26.86
CA MET A 245 43.55 -1.58 27.22
C MET A 245 44.38 -2.83 27.57
N ARG A 246 43.80 -3.77 28.33
CA ARG A 246 44.43 -5.06 28.67
C ARG A 246 44.76 -5.86 27.40
N VAL A 247 43.79 -5.99 26.49
CA VAL A 247 43.98 -6.73 25.24
C VAL A 247 45.04 -6.05 24.36
N CYS A 248 45.00 -4.71 24.21
CA CYS A 248 46.04 -3.97 23.48
C CYS A 248 47.44 -4.24 24.06
N ARG A 249 47.59 -4.08 25.39
CA ARG A 249 48.85 -4.36 26.09
C ARG A 249 49.32 -5.79 25.88
N ILE A 250 48.43 -6.77 25.92
CA ILE A 250 48.78 -8.18 25.65
C ILE A 250 49.25 -8.34 24.20
N LEU A 251 48.55 -7.78 23.20
CA LEU A 251 48.91 -7.96 21.80
C LEU A 251 50.29 -7.37 21.43
N GLU A 252 50.64 -6.24 22.05
CA GLU A 252 51.92 -5.56 21.87
C GLU A 252 53.09 -6.34 22.51
N MET A 253 52.82 -7.23 23.47
CA MET A 253 53.86 -8.11 24.02
C MET A 253 54.37 -9.14 23.02
N PRO A 254 55.69 -9.39 22.98
CA PRO A 254 56.23 -10.52 22.23
C PRO A 254 55.59 -11.83 22.69
N ARG A 255 54.98 -12.58 21.76
CA ARG A 255 54.22 -13.82 22.04
C ARG A 255 53.00 -13.62 22.96
N GLY A 256 52.43 -12.42 22.98
CA GLY A 256 51.26 -12.08 23.79
C GLY A 256 49.95 -12.66 23.26
N ASN A 257 49.73 -13.94 23.54
CA ASN A 257 48.46 -14.60 23.24
C ASN A 257 47.46 -14.38 24.39
N CYS A 258 46.17 -14.35 24.06
CA CYS A 258 45.14 -13.97 25.00
C CYS A 258 44.07 -15.06 25.15
N LEU A 259 43.68 -15.37 26.38
CA LEU A 259 42.54 -16.20 26.72
C LEU A 259 41.51 -15.35 27.47
N LEU A 260 40.47 -14.94 26.75
CA LEU A 260 39.36 -14.16 27.27
C LEU A 260 38.26 -15.09 27.79
N ILE A 261 38.00 -15.01 29.08
CA ILE A 261 37.01 -15.87 29.74
C ILE A 261 35.85 -15.02 30.22
N GLY A 262 34.62 -15.33 29.77
CA GLY A 262 33.43 -14.67 30.30
C GLY A 262 32.15 -15.21 29.70
N VAL A 263 31.00 -14.85 30.26
CA VAL A 263 29.69 -15.28 29.77
C VAL A 263 29.36 -14.73 28.37
N GLY A 264 28.38 -15.32 27.70
CA GLY A 264 27.91 -14.84 26.39
C GLY A 264 27.44 -13.39 26.45
N GLY A 265 27.76 -12.59 25.42
CA GLY A 265 27.36 -11.17 25.36
C GLY A 265 28.25 -10.19 26.12
N SER A 266 29.26 -10.65 26.87
CA SER A 266 30.17 -9.77 27.62
C SER A 266 31.10 -8.87 26.77
N GLY A 267 30.99 -8.90 25.43
CA GLY A 267 31.79 -8.06 24.54
C GLY A 267 33.14 -8.64 24.09
N LYS A 268 33.58 -9.81 24.58
CA LYS A 268 34.91 -10.42 24.29
C LYS A 268 35.36 -10.30 22.83
N GLN A 269 34.52 -10.72 21.88
CA GLN A 269 34.88 -10.70 20.46
C GLN A 269 35.00 -9.28 19.90
N SER A 270 34.04 -8.42 20.23
CA SER A 270 33.97 -7.08 19.67
C SER A 270 35.06 -6.18 20.24
N LEU A 271 35.32 -6.27 21.56
CA LEU A 271 36.44 -5.56 22.19
C LEU A 271 37.79 -6.06 21.68
N SER A 272 37.93 -7.37 21.41
CA SER A 272 39.16 -7.91 20.79
C SER A 272 39.40 -7.38 19.38
N ARG A 273 38.34 -7.19 18.58
CA ARG A 273 38.47 -6.62 17.23
C ARG A 273 38.89 -5.16 17.28
N LEU A 274 38.26 -4.38 18.16
CA LEU A 274 38.65 -2.98 18.38
C LEU A 274 40.09 -2.87 18.87
N ALA A 275 40.48 -3.67 19.87
CA ALA A 275 41.85 -3.69 20.39
C ALA A 275 42.87 -4.09 19.30
N SER A 276 42.56 -5.12 18.50
CA SER A 276 43.43 -5.54 17.39
C SER A 276 43.59 -4.43 16.36
N TYR A 277 42.51 -3.71 16.05
CA TYR A 277 42.54 -2.57 15.13
C TYR A 277 43.42 -1.42 15.65
N ILE A 278 43.26 -1.03 16.92
CA ILE A 278 44.07 0.01 17.57
C ILE A 278 45.56 -0.35 17.55
N VAL A 279 45.89 -1.63 17.77
CA VAL A 279 47.28 -2.07 17.73
C VAL A 279 47.82 -2.11 16.28
N GLY A 280 46.95 -2.24 15.28
CA GLY A 280 47.30 -2.36 13.85
C GLY A 280 47.41 -3.79 13.36
N PHE A 281 46.76 -4.74 14.03
CA PHE A 281 46.72 -6.16 13.64
C PHE A 281 45.46 -6.49 12.85
N GLU A 282 45.62 -7.23 11.75
CA GLU A 282 44.48 -7.75 11.00
C GLU A 282 43.83 -8.91 11.77
N VAL A 283 42.50 -8.89 11.90
CA VAL A 283 41.77 -9.98 12.57
C VAL A 283 41.34 -11.02 11.55
N SER A 284 41.75 -12.27 11.78
CA SER A 284 41.32 -13.43 11.02
C SER A 284 40.52 -14.37 11.92
N GLN A 285 39.30 -14.71 11.49
CA GLN A 285 38.41 -15.62 12.20
C GLN A 285 37.86 -16.70 11.25
N ILE A 286 37.77 -17.94 11.72
CA ILE A 286 37.16 -19.02 10.92
C ILE A 286 35.64 -18.89 10.84
N VAL A 287 35.07 -19.20 9.69
CA VAL A 287 33.61 -19.31 9.50
C VAL A 287 33.26 -20.79 9.38
N LEU A 288 32.57 -21.34 10.38
CA LEU A 288 32.14 -22.73 10.36
C LEU A 288 31.04 -22.93 9.30
N ARG A 289 31.34 -23.77 8.30
CA ARG A 289 30.35 -24.33 7.37
C ARG A 289 30.01 -25.76 7.80
N ARG A 290 28.89 -26.31 7.35
CA ARG A 290 28.45 -27.68 7.72
C ARG A 290 29.52 -28.76 7.50
N ASN A 291 30.42 -28.58 6.53
CA ASN A 291 31.48 -29.52 6.18
C ASN A 291 32.89 -29.00 6.53
N TYR A 292 33.05 -28.12 7.53
CA TYR A 292 34.36 -27.61 7.91
C TYR A 292 35.19 -28.68 8.62
N THR A 293 36.35 -29.03 8.06
CA THR A 293 37.20 -30.14 8.51
C THR A 293 38.55 -29.66 9.07
N MET A 294 39.33 -30.60 9.61
CA MET A 294 40.70 -30.33 10.05
C MET A 294 41.61 -29.85 8.92
N ALA A 295 41.40 -30.35 7.69
CA ALA A 295 42.20 -29.94 6.54
C ALA A 295 42.00 -28.45 6.22
N ASP A 296 40.75 -27.97 6.32
CA ASP A 296 40.40 -26.56 6.11
C ASP A 296 41.06 -25.66 7.16
N LEU A 297 41.11 -26.10 8.43
CA LEU A 297 41.81 -25.36 9.48
C LEU A 297 43.31 -25.30 9.22
N LYS A 298 43.94 -26.42 8.83
CA LYS A 298 45.37 -26.45 8.52
C LYS A 298 45.72 -25.57 7.33
N ALA A 299 44.89 -25.58 6.28
CA ALA A 299 45.04 -24.68 5.15
C ALA A 299 44.91 -23.20 5.57
N HIS A 300 43.94 -22.89 6.44
CA HIS A 300 43.79 -21.54 6.98
C HIS A 300 45.03 -21.11 7.81
N MET A 301 45.52 -21.98 8.69
CA MET A 301 46.76 -21.73 9.43
C MET A 301 47.99 -21.58 8.52
N ALA A 302 48.10 -22.36 7.43
CA ALA A 302 49.17 -22.22 6.44
C ALA A 302 49.19 -20.81 5.83
N ILE A 303 48.00 -20.29 5.47
CA ILE A 303 47.85 -18.92 4.96
C ILE A 303 48.31 -17.90 6.00
N LEU A 304 47.92 -18.07 7.27
CA LEU A 304 48.34 -17.17 8.35
C LEU A 304 49.86 -17.18 8.57
N TYR A 305 50.48 -18.36 8.59
CA TYR A 305 51.93 -18.51 8.72
C TYR A 305 52.68 -17.86 7.55
N THR A 306 52.18 -18.03 6.32
CA THR A 306 52.78 -17.44 5.13
C THR A 306 52.66 -15.91 5.16
N LYS A 307 51.49 -15.39 5.54
CA LYS A 307 51.22 -13.95 5.64
C LYS A 307 52.06 -13.27 6.72
N THR A 308 52.20 -13.91 7.88
CA THR A 308 52.95 -13.37 9.01
C THR A 308 54.46 -13.55 8.85
N GLY A 309 54.91 -14.73 8.42
CA GLY A 309 56.33 -15.05 8.29
C GLY A 309 57.00 -14.46 7.04
N LEU A 310 56.38 -14.58 5.85
CA LEU A 310 56.98 -14.08 4.60
C LEU A 310 56.63 -12.62 4.29
N LYS A 311 55.35 -12.24 4.45
CA LYS A 311 54.89 -10.87 4.11
C LYS A 311 55.04 -9.87 5.26
N ASN A 312 55.42 -10.34 6.45
CA ASN A 312 55.58 -9.53 7.66
C ASN A 312 54.32 -8.74 8.05
N VAL A 313 53.13 -9.31 7.80
CA VAL A 313 51.86 -8.72 8.21
C VAL A 313 51.48 -9.25 9.59
N SER A 314 51.25 -8.35 10.54
CA SER A 314 50.79 -8.69 11.89
C SER A 314 49.32 -9.12 11.88
N VAL A 315 49.03 -10.32 12.39
CA VAL A 315 47.70 -10.92 12.34
C VAL A 315 47.29 -11.48 13.70
N VAL A 316 46.03 -11.30 14.04
CA VAL A 316 45.36 -11.93 15.19
C VAL A 316 44.44 -13.03 14.67
N PHE A 317 44.68 -14.26 15.13
CA PHE A 317 43.76 -15.38 14.97
C PHE A 317 42.76 -15.39 16.12
N LEU A 318 41.50 -15.04 15.83
CA LEU A 318 40.41 -15.01 16.80
C LEU A 318 39.60 -16.30 16.69
N MET A 319 39.49 -17.05 17.79
CA MET A 319 38.68 -18.27 17.86
C MET A 319 37.72 -18.22 19.06
N THR A 320 36.49 -18.64 18.82
CA THR A 320 35.40 -18.61 19.82
C THR A 320 35.10 -20.01 20.33
N ASP A 321 34.44 -20.11 21.49
CA ASP A 321 34.08 -21.40 22.08
C ASP A 321 33.25 -22.29 21.12
N ALA A 322 32.29 -21.69 20.40
CA ALA A 322 31.45 -22.40 19.43
C ALA A 322 32.25 -22.92 18.21
N GLN A 323 33.39 -22.29 17.91
CA GLN A 323 34.30 -22.66 16.83
C GLN A 323 35.33 -23.72 17.26
N ALA A 324 35.59 -23.82 18.56
CA ALA A 324 36.63 -24.67 19.12
C ALA A 324 36.16 -26.12 19.27
N ASN A 325 36.38 -26.95 18.24
CA ASN A 325 36.33 -28.40 18.38
C ASN A 325 37.59 -28.92 19.10
N GLU A 326 37.49 -30.02 19.86
CA GLU A 326 38.62 -30.63 20.55
C GLU A 326 39.78 -30.96 19.61
N GLY A 327 39.48 -31.43 18.39
CA GLY A 327 40.50 -31.65 17.38
C GLY A 327 41.24 -30.36 17.00
N PHE A 328 40.51 -29.26 16.77
CA PHE A 328 41.08 -27.97 16.35
C PHE A 328 41.99 -27.38 17.44
N LEU A 329 41.65 -27.61 18.70
CA LEU A 329 42.47 -27.18 19.84
C LEU A 329 43.84 -27.87 19.89
N VAL A 330 44.02 -29.03 19.26
CA VAL A 330 45.34 -29.66 19.11
C VAL A 330 46.28 -28.73 18.32
N CYS A 331 45.82 -28.22 17.17
CA CYS A 331 46.61 -27.32 16.34
C CYS A 331 46.94 -26.01 17.06
N VAL A 332 45.97 -25.45 17.80
CA VAL A 332 46.19 -24.23 18.59
C VAL A 332 47.16 -24.48 19.75
N ASN A 333 47.04 -25.62 20.44
CA ASN A 333 47.96 -26.01 21.51
C ASN A 333 49.40 -26.14 20.99
N ASP A 334 49.58 -26.79 19.83
CA ASP A 334 50.90 -26.97 19.20
C ASP A 334 51.51 -25.62 18.81
N PHE A 335 50.71 -24.71 18.24
CA PHE A 335 51.16 -23.33 17.97
C PHE A 335 51.59 -22.57 19.24
N LEU A 336 50.77 -22.64 20.31
CA LEU A 336 51.07 -21.96 21.56
C LEU A 336 52.31 -22.53 22.27
N ALA A 337 52.52 -23.85 22.17
CA ALA A 337 53.66 -24.53 22.78
C ALA A 337 54.96 -24.32 21.99
N SER A 338 55.05 -24.88 20.79
CA SER A 338 56.26 -24.87 19.95
C SER A 338 56.22 -23.80 18.85
N GLY A 339 55.02 -23.49 18.33
CA GLY A 339 54.85 -22.71 17.10
C GLY A 339 54.92 -23.55 15.83
N GLU A 340 55.06 -24.88 15.96
CA GLU A 340 55.10 -25.81 14.84
C GLU A 340 53.89 -26.74 14.91
N ILE A 341 53.06 -26.71 13.88
CA ILE A 341 51.92 -27.61 13.74
C ILE A 341 52.24 -28.65 12.67
N ALA A 342 52.09 -29.92 13.02
CA ALA A 342 52.43 -31.03 12.13
C ALA A 342 51.51 -31.11 10.89
N GLY A 343 52.13 -31.19 9.71
CA GLY A 343 51.44 -31.37 8.44
C GLY A 343 50.61 -30.17 7.98
N ILE A 344 51.03 -28.94 8.31
CA ILE A 344 50.51 -27.70 7.70
C ILE A 344 51.08 -27.51 6.29
N PHE A 345 52.39 -27.68 6.14
CA PHE A 345 53.10 -27.49 4.89
C PHE A 345 53.57 -28.85 4.35
N ASN A 346 53.54 -29.01 3.03
CA ASN A 346 54.23 -30.10 2.35
C ASN A 346 55.72 -29.75 2.18
N ASP A 347 56.53 -30.70 1.73
CA ASP A 347 57.98 -30.49 1.58
C ASP A 347 58.31 -29.38 0.56
N GLU A 348 57.52 -29.26 -0.51
CA GLU A 348 57.68 -28.22 -1.54
C GLU A 348 57.42 -26.80 -1.01
N ASP A 349 56.36 -26.63 -0.21
CA ASP A 349 55.99 -25.38 0.44
C ASP A 349 57.04 -24.97 1.48
N GLN A 350 57.58 -25.94 2.24
CA GLN A 350 58.65 -25.68 3.19
C GLN A 350 59.92 -25.17 2.50
N GLU A 351 60.33 -25.80 1.40
CA GLU A 351 61.48 -25.33 0.61
C GLU A 351 61.25 -23.92 0.04
N ALA A 352 60.03 -23.63 -0.44
CA ALA A 352 59.66 -22.31 -0.93
C ALA A 352 59.75 -21.23 0.17
N ILE A 353 59.25 -21.52 1.38
CA ILE A 353 59.33 -20.63 2.55
C ILE A 353 60.78 -20.40 2.96
N ILE A 354 61.58 -21.46 3.05
CA ILE A 354 63.00 -21.38 3.42
C ILE A 354 63.74 -20.49 2.41
N LYS A 355 63.49 -20.65 1.12
CA LYS A 355 64.07 -19.79 0.08
C LYS A 355 63.68 -18.32 0.23
N GLY A 356 62.43 -18.05 0.61
CA GLY A 356 61.92 -16.70 0.86
C GLY A 356 62.55 -16.01 2.07
N ILE A 357 62.75 -16.75 3.17
CA ILE A 357 63.25 -16.19 4.43
C ILE A 357 64.79 -16.14 4.54
N ARG A 358 65.51 -16.89 3.68
CA ARG A 358 66.96 -17.10 3.79
C ARG A 358 67.76 -15.79 3.85
N ASN A 359 67.44 -14.83 2.98
CA ASN A 359 68.14 -13.54 2.95
C ASN A 359 67.97 -12.74 4.25
N GLU A 360 66.76 -12.75 4.81
CA GLU A 360 66.43 -12.08 6.06
C GLU A 360 67.09 -12.78 7.26
N ALA A 361 67.05 -14.11 7.30
CA ALA A 361 67.73 -14.90 8.33
C ALA A 361 69.25 -14.62 8.37
N LYS A 362 69.87 -14.54 7.19
CA LYS A 362 71.30 -14.20 7.06
C LYS A 362 71.59 -12.77 7.53
N ALA A 363 70.72 -11.81 7.23
CA ALA A 363 70.85 -10.43 7.70
C ALA A 363 70.75 -10.31 9.23
N MET A 364 69.95 -11.18 9.87
CA MET A 364 69.82 -11.28 11.32
C MET A 364 70.96 -12.05 12.01
N GLY A 365 71.98 -12.50 11.25
CA GLY A 365 73.16 -13.18 11.78
C GLY A 365 73.03 -14.70 11.96
N TYR A 366 71.96 -15.32 11.46
CA TYR A 366 71.84 -16.78 11.46
C TYR A 366 72.77 -17.43 10.42
N LEU A 367 73.38 -18.57 10.78
CA LEU A 367 74.13 -19.39 9.84
C LEU A 367 73.19 -19.96 8.77
N ASP A 368 73.60 -19.85 7.50
CA ASP A 368 72.83 -20.26 6.33
C ASP A 368 72.68 -21.79 6.23
N THR A 369 71.73 -22.31 6.99
CA THR A 369 71.31 -23.72 6.99
C THR A 369 69.79 -23.76 6.96
N SER A 370 69.22 -24.75 6.27
CA SER A 370 67.77 -24.89 6.14
C SER A 370 67.05 -24.96 7.50
N ASP A 371 67.66 -25.65 8.48
CA ASP A 371 67.12 -25.77 9.84
C ASP A 371 67.10 -24.43 10.60
N ASN A 372 68.16 -23.62 10.47
CA ASN A 372 68.18 -22.29 11.08
C ASN A 372 67.20 -21.33 10.41
N CYS A 373 67.07 -21.37 9.08
CA CYS A 373 66.08 -20.58 8.36
C CYS A 373 64.66 -20.93 8.80
N TRP A 374 64.37 -22.23 8.98
CA TRP A 374 63.08 -22.69 9.47
C TRP A 374 62.81 -22.24 10.91
N LYS A 375 63.79 -22.40 11.81
CA LYS A 375 63.69 -21.90 13.20
C LYS A 375 63.42 -20.39 13.25
N TYR A 376 64.12 -19.62 12.42
CA TYR A 376 63.91 -18.18 12.31
C TYR A 376 62.50 -17.85 11.82
N PHE A 377 62.01 -18.55 10.79
CA PHE A 377 60.64 -18.40 10.29
C PHE A 377 59.61 -18.66 11.39
N ILE A 378 59.73 -19.77 12.14
CA ILE A 378 58.81 -20.08 13.24
C ILE A 378 58.89 -19.02 14.34
N GLU A 379 60.08 -18.54 14.69
CA GLU A 379 60.23 -17.50 15.70
C GLU A 379 59.58 -16.18 15.26
N LYS A 380 59.74 -15.81 13.98
CA LYS A 380 59.09 -14.66 13.37
C LYS A 380 57.57 -14.80 13.41
N VAL A 381 57.03 -15.94 12.95
CA VAL A 381 55.58 -16.23 13.01
C VAL A 381 55.07 -16.10 14.45
N ARG A 382 55.74 -16.65 15.46
CA ARG A 382 55.31 -16.51 16.87
C ARG A 382 55.39 -15.07 17.40
N ARG A 383 56.22 -14.22 16.81
CA ARG A 383 56.33 -12.80 17.16
C ARG A 383 55.25 -11.94 16.50
N THR A 384 54.77 -12.29 15.31
CA THR A 384 53.81 -11.48 14.53
C THR A 384 52.38 -12.05 14.50
N LEU A 385 52.20 -13.37 14.63
CA LEU A 385 50.91 -14.03 14.77
C LEU A 385 50.53 -14.10 16.25
N ARG A 386 49.35 -13.59 16.58
CA ARG A 386 48.76 -13.65 17.93
C ARG A 386 47.49 -14.48 17.90
N VAL A 387 47.20 -15.18 18.99
CA VAL A 387 45.94 -15.92 19.15
C VAL A 387 45.12 -15.30 20.27
N ILE A 388 43.84 -15.04 19.98
CA ILE A 388 42.83 -14.66 20.97
C ILE A 388 41.77 -15.76 21.05
N LEU A 389 41.60 -16.31 22.24
CA LEU A 389 40.61 -17.35 22.54
C LEU A 389 39.49 -16.77 23.39
N CYS A 390 38.26 -16.80 22.89
CA CYS A 390 37.07 -16.28 23.59
C CYS A 390 36.22 -17.45 24.11
N PHE A 391 36.44 -17.86 25.36
CA PHE A 391 35.77 -19.02 25.97
C PHE A 391 34.79 -18.65 27.07
N SER A 392 33.80 -19.53 27.30
CA SER A 392 32.83 -19.40 28.36
C SER A 392 33.29 -20.13 29.63
N PRO A 393 33.17 -19.52 30.83
CA PRO A 393 33.42 -20.22 32.09
C PRO A 393 32.27 -21.14 32.49
N VAL A 394 31.13 -21.07 31.79
CA VAL A 394 29.93 -21.85 32.12
C VAL A 394 30.11 -23.32 31.74
N GLY A 395 29.85 -24.20 32.70
CA GLY A 395 29.97 -25.65 32.54
C GLY A 395 31.37 -26.21 32.82
N SER A 396 31.60 -27.47 32.47
CA SER A 396 32.87 -28.18 32.73
C SER A 396 33.82 -28.23 31.53
N THR A 397 33.38 -27.72 30.37
CA THR A 397 34.08 -27.82 29.08
C THR A 397 35.44 -27.11 29.12
N LEU A 398 35.48 -25.87 29.61
CA LEU A 398 36.71 -25.09 29.72
C LEU A 398 37.76 -25.78 30.60
N ARG A 399 37.34 -26.26 31.79
CA ARG A 399 38.20 -27.01 32.71
C ARG A 399 38.77 -28.28 32.08
N THR A 400 37.94 -29.02 31.34
CA THR A 400 38.35 -30.26 30.67
C THR A 400 39.36 -29.96 29.56
N ARG A 401 39.13 -28.91 28.78
CA ARG A 401 40.06 -28.44 27.74
C ARG A 401 41.38 -27.95 28.32
N ALA A 402 41.35 -27.16 29.40
CA ALA A 402 42.56 -26.70 30.08
C ALA A 402 43.44 -27.85 30.58
N ARG A 403 42.83 -28.95 31.06
CA ARG A 403 43.56 -30.16 31.47
C ARG A 403 44.15 -30.93 30.27
N ARG A 404 43.39 -31.05 29.18
CA ARG A 404 43.84 -31.76 27.96
C ARG A 404 44.89 -30.98 27.17
N PHE A 405 44.80 -29.65 27.19
CA PHE A 405 45.63 -28.72 26.42
C PHE A 405 46.24 -27.65 27.33
N PRO A 406 47.30 -27.98 28.10
CA PRO A 406 47.88 -27.07 29.08
C PRO A 406 48.46 -25.77 28.49
N ALA A 407 48.83 -25.77 27.21
CA ALA A 407 49.34 -24.55 26.56
C ALA A 407 48.28 -23.44 26.47
N LEU A 408 46.99 -23.80 26.49
CA LEU A 408 45.88 -22.83 26.49
C LEU A 408 45.84 -21.97 27.76
N VAL A 409 46.37 -22.46 28.89
CA VAL A 409 46.39 -21.70 30.16
C VAL A 409 47.79 -21.17 30.42
N ASN A 410 48.82 -21.94 30.10
CA ASN A 410 50.19 -21.59 30.43
C ASN A 410 50.82 -20.60 29.44
N CYS A 411 50.44 -20.63 28.16
CA CYS A 411 51.07 -19.80 27.11
C CYS A 411 50.21 -18.59 26.69
N THR A 412 49.15 -18.29 27.44
CA THR A 412 48.26 -17.16 27.18
C THR A 412 48.11 -16.30 28.43
N CYS A 413 48.01 -14.99 28.28
CA CYS A 413 47.51 -14.11 29.33
C CYS A 413 45.99 -14.27 29.44
N ILE A 414 45.50 -14.48 30.66
CA ILE A 414 44.08 -14.69 30.92
C ILE A 414 43.48 -13.36 31.37
N ASP A 415 42.35 -12.98 30.76
CA ASP A 415 41.56 -11.82 31.19
C ASP A 415 40.11 -12.28 31.43
N TRP A 416 39.64 -12.09 32.67
CA TRP A 416 38.31 -12.47 33.12
C TRP A 416 37.31 -11.32 32.94
N PHE A 417 36.34 -11.54 32.07
CA PHE A 417 35.19 -10.69 31.86
C PHE A 417 34.13 -11.01 32.91
N HIS A 418 34.13 -10.25 34.00
CA HIS A 418 33.14 -10.36 35.06
C HIS A 418 31.75 -9.90 34.59
N GLU A 419 30.75 -10.18 35.42
CA GLU A 419 29.39 -9.68 35.22
C GLU A 419 29.37 -8.15 35.28
N TRP A 420 28.56 -7.54 34.42
CA TRP A 420 28.47 -6.08 34.31
C TRP A 420 27.95 -5.49 35.63
N PRO A 421 28.66 -4.50 36.20
CA PRO A 421 28.15 -3.78 37.36
C PRO A 421 26.89 -3.00 37.01
N GLN A 422 26.14 -2.57 38.03
CA GLN A 422 24.91 -1.80 37.83
C GLN A 422 25.15 -0.53 37.00
N GLU A 423 26.27 0.17 37.23
CA GLU A 423 26.66 1.37 36.47
C GLU A 423 26.84 1.08 34.97
N ALA A 424 27.44 -0.07 34.63
CA ALA A 424 27.59 -0.50 33.24
C ALA A 424 26.23 -0.82 32.60
N LEU A 425 25.36 -1.52 33.33
CA LEU A 425 24.01 -1.81 32.86
C LEU A 425 23.23 -0.53 32.56
N LEU A 426 23.30 0.47 33.44
CA LEU A 426 22.66 1.78 33.27
C LEU A 426 23.17 2.53 32.06
N SER A 427 24.49 2.64 31.90
CA SER A 427 25.13 3.31 30.76
C SER A 427 24.72 2.65 29.44
N VAL A 428 24.72 1.32 29.39
CA VAL A 428 24.28 0.54 28.24
C VAL A 428 22.80 0.80 27.94
N SER A 429 21.89 0.62 28.91
CA SER A 429 20.46 0.81 28.64
C SER A 429 20.11 2.24 28.26
N LEU A 430 20.75 3.27 28.86
CA LEU A 430 20.54 4.66 28.47
C LEU A 430 20.90 4.89 26.99
N ARG A 431 22.07 4.43 26.55
CA ARG A 431 22.53 4.58 25.17
C ARG A 431 21.64 3.84 24.18
N PHE A 432 21.24 2.60 24.48
CA PHE A 432 20.39 1.82 23.57
C PHE A 432 18.94 2.33 23.49
N LEU A 433 18.43 2.96 24.56
CA LEU A 433 17.09 3.55 24.62
C LEU A 433 17.00 4.97 24.03
N GLU A 434 18.11 5.57 23.59
CA GLU A 434 18.14 6.93 23.03
C GLU A 434 17.24 7.08 21.80
N ASP A 435 17.27 6.12 20.89
CA ASP A 435 16.41 6.12 19.69
C ASP A 435 15.04 5.46 19.90
N CYS A 436 14.56 5.33 21.14
CA CYS A 436 13.28 4.66 21.41
C CYS A 436 12.10 5.65 21.32
N GLU A 437 11.16 5.36 20.42
CA GLU A 437 9.92 6.14 20.26
C GLU A 437 9.06 6.12 21.54
N GLY A 438 8.45 7.26 21.88
CA GLY A 438 7.50 7.38 22.98
C GLY A 438 8.10 7.48 24.40
N LEU A 439 9.42 7.63 24.53
CA LEU A 439 10.10 7.90 25.80
C LEU A 439 10.53 9.37 25.89
N ASN A 440 10.09 10.04 26.95
CA ASN A 440 10.69 11.32 27.36
C ASN A 440 12.03 11.07 28.06
N ASP A 441 12.92 12.07 28.06
CA ASP A 441 14.25 11.96 28.68
C ASP A 441 14.21 11.52 30.15
N ASP A 442 13.28 12.05 30.94
CA ASP A 442 13.13 11.69 32.35
C ASP A 442 12.63 10.24 32.54
N ILE A 443 11.66 9.82 31.71
CA ILE A 443 11.10 8.46 31.76
C ILE A 443 12.15 7.45 31.30
N ARG A 444 12.98 7.81 30.31
CA ARG A 444 14.08 6.98 29.79
C ARG A 444 15.07 6.63 30.90
N VAL A 445 15.42 7.58 31.76
CA VAL A 445 16.29 7.33 32.92
C VAL A 445 15.65 6.34 33.90
N SER A 446 14.36 6.51 34.23
CA SER A 446 13.62 5.57 35.08
C SER A 446 13.51 4.16 34.48
N VAL A 447 13.23 4.04 33.18
CA VAL A 447 13.17 2.76 32.44
C VAL A 447 14.54 2.08 32.47
N SER A 448 15.61 2.84 32.21
CA SER A 448 16.99 2.34 32.29
C SER A 448 17.35 1.82 33.69
N ASN A 449 17.02 2.61 34.72
CA ASN A 449 17.20 2.22 36.13
C ASN A 449 16.47 0.91 36.47
N TYR A 450 15.24 0.77 35.98
CA TYR A 450 14.46 -0.44 36.16
C TYR A 450 15.10 -1.66 35.47
N MET A 451 15.51 -1.52 34.21
CA MET A 451 16.12 -2.61 33.46
C MET A 451 17.40 -3.11 34.14
N ALA A 452 18.27 -2.20 34.58
CA ALA A 452 19.50 -2.53 35.30
C ALA A 452 19.24 -3.23 36.65
N TYR A 453 18.26 -2.71 37.42
CA TYR A 453 17.83 -3.31 38.69
C TYR A 453 17.27 -4.72 38.48
N LEU A 454 16.40 -4.90 37.48
CA LEU A 454 15.81 -6.18 37.14
C LEU A 454 16.88 -7.23 36.80
N HIS A 455 17.85 -6.89 35.94
CA HIS A 455 18.90 -7.82 35.56
C HIS A 455 19.72 -8.31 36.77
N THR A 456 20.06 -7.39 37.68
CA THR A 456 20.82 -7.69 38.90
C THR A 456 19.99 -8.57 39.85
N THR A 457 18.72 -8.21 40.06
CA THR A 457 17.79 -8.95 40.92
C THR A 457 17.52 -10.37 40.41
N VAL A 458 17.39 -10.54 39.09
CA VAL A 458 17.22 -11.87 38.50
C VAL A 458 18.48 -12.73 38.70
N SER A 459 19.67 -12.12 38.72
CA SER A 459 20.91 -12.83 39.06
C SER A 459 20.87 -13.38 40.48
N GLU A 460 20.50 -12.53 41.45
CA GLU A 460 20.34 -12.92 42.87
C GLU A 460 19.26 -14.01 43.05
N ILE A 461 18.12 -13.87 42.37
CA ILE A 461 17.07 -14.88 42.39
C ILE A 461 17.53 -16.19 41.74
N SER A 462 18.34 -16.14 40.69
CA SER A 462 18.86 -17.33 40.04
C SER A 462 19.82 -18.11 40.94
N ASP A 463 20.57 -17.44 41.81
CA ASP A 463 21.39 -18.08 42.84
C ASP A 463 20.51 -18.73 43.92
N MET A 464 19.50 -18.04 44.44
CA MET A 464 18.53 -18.62 45.39
C MET A 464 17.75 -19.80 44.77
N TYR A 465 17.42 -19.70 43.48
CA TYR A 465 16.76 -20.75 42.71
C TYR A 465 17.65 -21.99 42.62
N PHE A 466 18.95 -21.82 42.38
CA PHE A 466 19.92 -22.91 42.38
C PHE A 466 20.10 -23.54 43.77
N GLU A 467 20.10 -22.74 44.83
CA GLU A 467 20.22 -23.27 46.20
C GLU A 467 19.03 -24.15 46.59
N LYS A 468 17.81 -23.70 46.27
CA LYS A 468 16.56 -24.39 46.64
C LYS A 468 16.17 -25.52 45.68
N GLU A 469 16.18 -25.28 44.37
CA GLU A 469 15.68 -26.24 43.37
C GLU A 469 16.80 -26.99 42.63
N ARG A 470 18.09 -26.66 42.87
CA ARG A 470 19.26 -27.28 42.20
C ARG A 470 19.23 -27.18 40.66
N ARG A 471 18.43 -26.27 40.13
CA ARG A 471 18.36 -25.92 38.70
C ARG A 471 19.05 -24.59 38.50
N ARG A 472 19.98 -24.52 37.54
CA ARG A 472 20.77 -23.31 37.32
C ARG A 472 20.20 -22.52 36.15
N ASN A 473 19.89 -21.26 36.40
CA ASN A 473 19.61 -20.25 35.39
C ASN A 473 20.83 -19.33 35.28
N TYR A 474 21.18 -18.91 34.07
CA TYR A 474 22.30 -18.00 33.83
C TYR A 474 21.77 -16.70 33.23
N THR A 475 21.92 -15.61 33.97
CA THR A 475 21.75 -14.25 33.45
C THR A 475 22.97 -13.91 32.60
N THR A 476 22.73 -13.38 31.40
CA THR A 476 23.83 -12.96 30.51
C THR A 476 23.59 -11.55 30.00
N PRO A 477 24.65 -10.75 29.77
CA PRO A 477 24.52 -9.45 29.11
C PRO A 477 23.80 -9.53 27.76
N LYS A 478 23.90 -10.68 27.06
CA LYS A 478 23.13 -10.89 25.83
C LYS A 478 21.62 -10.86 26.08
N SER A 479 21.14 -11.55 27.12
CA SER A 479 19.73 -11.53 27.51
C SER A 479 19.25 -10.13 27.89
N PHE A 480 20.13 -9.31 28.48
CA PHE A 480 19.85 -7.90 28.79
C PHE A 480 19.68 -7.07 27.50
N LEU A 481 20.60 -7.20 26.54
CA LEU A 481 20.50 -6.52 25.25
C LEU A 481 19.28 -7.00 24.43
N GLU A 482 18.96 -8.29 24.47
CA GLU A 482 17.76 -8.86 23.85
C GLU A 482 16.48 -8.31 24.48
N MET A 483 16.44 -8.11 25.80
CA MET A 483 15.32 -7.45 26.48
C MET A 483 15.14 -6.00 26.02
N ILE A 484 16.22 -5.22 25.94
CA ILE A 484 16.16 -3.83 25.48
C ILE A 484 15.67 -3.78 24.02
N ALA A 485 16.19 -4.66 23.15
CA ALA A 485 15.75 -4.75 21.76
C ALA A 485 14.27 -5.15 21.66
N LEU A 486 13.82 -6.09 22.49
CA LEU A 486 12.42 -6.50 22.56
C LEU A 486 11.53 -5.33 23.03
N TYR A 487 11.97 -4.58 24.03
CA TYR A 487 11.27 -3.40 24.54
C TYR A 487 11.09 -2.35 23.45
N LYS A 488 12.18 -1.93 22.77
CA LYS A 488 12.10 -0.98 21.64
C LYS A 488 11.11 -1.44 20.58
N ARG A 489 11.19 -2.72 20.19
CA ARG A 489 10.33 -3.30 19.15
C ARG A 489 8.86 -3.33 19.56
N LEU A 490 8.55 -3.75 20.79
CA LEU A 490 7.17 -3.83 21.26
C LEU A 490 6.57 -2.44 21.50
N THR A 491 7.35 -1.50 22.06
CA THR A 491 6.91 -0.12 22.26
C THR A 491 6.57 0.55 20.93
N SER A 492 7.48 0.51 19.94
CA SER A 492 7.22 1.08 18.61
C SER A 492 6.03 0.41 17.92
N LYS A 493 5.93 -0.93 17.99
CA LYS A 493 4.78 -1.66 17.43
C LYS A 493 3.45 -1.25 18.07
N GLN A 494 3.37 -1.22 19.40
CA GLN A 494 2.12 -0.85 20.09
C GLN A 494 1.75 0.61 19.87
N LEU A 495 2.72 1.53 19.88
CA LEU A 495 2.47 2.94 19.55
C LEU A 495 1.96 3.11 18.11
N HIS A 496 2.56 2.39 17.15
CA HIS A 496 2.10 2.41 15.77
C HIS A 496 0.68 1.85 15.61
N GLU A 497 0.36 0.72 16.24
CA GLU A 497 -0.99 0.13 16.22
C GLU A 497 -2.04 1.06 16.85
N ILE A 498 -1.71 1.69 17.99
CA ILE A 498 -2.58 2.67 18.66
C ILE A 498 -2.78 3.89 17.76
N ASN A 499 -1.70 4.46 17.21
CA ASN A 499 -1.78 5.63 16.35
C ASN A 499 -2.57 5.35 15.06
N ALA A 500 -2.36 4.18 14.44
CA ALA A 500 -3.12 3.78 13.26
C ALA A 500 -4.62 3.59 13.57
N MET A 501 -4.96 3.08 14.77
CA MET A 501 -6.35 2.96 15.20
C MET A 501 -6.97 4.32 15.52
N ILE A 502 -6.23 5.22 16.17
CA ILE A 502 -6.65 6.61 16.41
C ILE A 502 -6.90 7.31 15.07
N GLU A 503 -5.97 7.22 14.12
CA GLU A 503 -6.11 7.83 12.79
C GLU A 503 -7.34 7.28 12.05
N ARG A 504 -7.51 5.95 12.06
CA ARG A 504 -8.68 5.30 11.43
C ARG A 504 -10.00 5.77 12.03
N LEU A 505 -10.11 5.81 13.36
CA LEU A 505 -11.34 6.23 14.04
C LEU A 505 -11.58 7.73 13.87
N THR A 506 -10.53 8.56 13.91
CA THR A 506 -10.62 10.00 13.69
C THR A 506 -11.07 10.31 12.27
N ASN A 507 -10.48 9.67 11.26
CA ASN A 507 -10.93 9.77 9.86
C ASN A 507 -12.39 9.32 9.71
N GLY A 508 -12.80 8.26 10.40
CA GLY A 508 -14.20 7.81 10.42
C GLY A 508 -15.15 8.85 11.02
N LEU A 509 -14.76 9.47 12.14
CA LEU A 509 -15.53 10.53 12.80
C LEU A 509 -15.63 11.79 11.93
N GLU A 510 -14.56 12.18 11.24
CA GLU A 510 -14.55 13.28 10.28
C GLU A 510 -15.52 13.01 9.13
N ARG A 511 -15.50 11.81 8.53
CA ARG A 511 -16.44 11.43 7.47
C ARG A 511 -17.89 11.43 7.92
N LEU A 512 -18.17 10.97 9.14
CA LEU A 512 -19.51 11.06 9.73
C LEU A 512 -19.93 12.52 9.96
N SER A 513 -19.00 13.39 10.35
CA SER A 513 -19.25 14.83 10.50
C SER A 513 -19.53 15.50 9.16
N GLU A 514 -18.76 15.18 8.12
CA GLU A 514 -19.01 15.65 6.74
C GLU A 514 -20.38 15.19 6.22
N ALA A 515 -20.71 13.91 6.38
CA ALA A 515 -22.00 13.36 5.95
C ALA A 515 -23.18 14.00 6.68
N ALA A 516 -23.04 14.27 7.99
CA ALA A 516 -24.05 15.02 8.75
C ALA A 516 -24.22 16.45 8.24
N GLY A 517 -23.12 17.13 7.88
CA GLY A 517 -23.14 18.44 7.23
C GLY A 517 -23.85 18.44 5.88
N GLN A 518 -23.50 17.51 4.99
CA GLN A 518 -24.14 17.36 3.68
C GLN A 518 -25.64 17.02 3.78
N THR A 519 -26.03 16.20 4.77
CA THR A 519 -27.44 15.87 5.01
C THR A 519 -28.23 17.12 5.45
N ALA A 520 -27.61 17.99 6.26
CA ALA A 520 -28.21 19.27 6.64
C ALA A 520 -28.38 20.21 5.44
N GLU A 521 -27.41 20.26 4.53
CA GLU A 521 -27.51 21.04 3.28
C GLU A 521 -28.59 20.51 2.33
N LEU A 522 -28.66 19.18 2.13
CA LEU A 522 -29.71 18.55 1.32
C LEU A 522 -31.11 18.82 1.88
N LYS A 523 -31.25 18.90 3.21
CA LYS A 523 -32.52 19.26 3.86
C LYS A 523 -32.96 20.68 3.51
N ILE A 524 -32.02 21.62 3.38
CA ILE A 524 -32.30 23.00 2.95
C ILE A 524 -32.69 23.00 1.47
N GLN A 525 -31.93 22.31 0.61
CA GLN A 525 -32.22 22.24 -0.83
C GLN A 525 -33.59 21.61 -1.14
N LEU A 526 -33.97 20.54 -0.43
CA LEU A 526 -35.28 19.92 -0.61
C LEU A 526 -36.42 20.85 -0.24
N ALA A 527 -36.25 21.67 0.82
CA ALA A 527 -37.26 22.65 1.22
C ALA A 527 -37.48 23.70 0.12
N GLU A 528 -36.40 24.20 -0.49
CA GLU A 528 -36.48 25.15 -1.61
C GLU A 528 -37.12 24.52 -2.85
N GLN A 529 -36.72 23.30 -3.23
CA GLN A 529 -37.28 22.59 -4.39
C GLN A 529 -38.77 22.28 -4.22
N THR A 530 -39.22 21.95 -3.00
CA THR A 530 -40.64 21.66 -2.71
C THR A 530 -41.52 22.89 -2.96
N VAL A 531 -41.02 24.10 -2.66
CA VAL A 531 -41.73 25.35 -2.97
C VAL A 531 -41.87 25.54 -4.48
N VAL A 532 -40.77 25.38 -5.23
CA VAL A 532 -40.77 25.52 -6.70
C VAL A 532 -41.70 24.51 -7.37
N VAL A 533 -41.73 23.26 -6.90
CA VAL A 533 -42.62 22.22 -7.42
C VAL A 533 -44.09 22.58 -7.22
N ASN A 534 -44.46 23.11 -6.05
CA ASN A 534 -45.83 23.53 -5.77
C ASN A 534 -46.29 24.67 -6.68
N GLU A 535 -45.44 25.70 -6.88
CA GLU A 535 -45.74 26.81 -7.81
C GLU A 535 -45.98 26.30 -9.25
N LYS A 536 -45.13 25.38 -9.73
CA LYS A 536 -45.28 24.80 -11.07
C LYS A 536 -46.49 23.88 -11.19
N ASN A 537 -46.87 23.20 -10.11
CA ASN A 537 -48.06 22.35 -10.07
C ASN A 537 -49.35 23.18 -10.19
N GLU A 538 -49.43 24.32 -9.50
CA GLU A 538 -50.56 25.26 -9.63
C GLU A 538 -50.66 25.84 -11.05
N ALA A 539 -49.53 26.26 -11.64
CA ALA A 539 -49.49 26.78 -13.00
C ALA A 539 -49.96 25.74 -14.05
N ALA A 540 -49.53 24.48 -13.92
CA ALA A 540 -49.95 23.40 -14.81
C ALA A 540 -51.45 23.08 -14.67
N ASN A 541 -51.99 23.06 -13.44
CA ASN A 541 -53.42 22.82 -13.20
C ASN A 541 -54.32 23.92 -13.79
N ALA A 542 -53.85 25.18 -13.77
CA ALA A 542 -54.57 26.28 -14.42
C ALA A 542 -54.66 26.09 -15.95
N LEU A 543 -53.56 25.69 -16.60
CA LEU A 543 -53.51 25.42 -18.05
C LEU A 543 -54.41 24.25 -18.47
N ILE A 544 -54.56 23.21 -17.63
CA ILE A 544 -55.44 22.05 -17.90
C ILE A 544 -56.89 22.49 -18.10
N GLN A 545 -57.39 23.37 -17.22
CA GLN A 545 -58.79 23.83 -17.28
C GLN A 545 -59.08 24.66 -18.53
N VAL A 546 -58.08 25.37 -19.05
CA VAL A 546 -58.23 26.19 -20.27
C VAL A 546 -58.18 25.28 -21.50
N VAL A 547 -57.22 24.36 -21.59
CA VAL A 547 -57.10 23.42 -22.71
C VAL A 547 -58.31 22.49 -22.79
N SER A 548 -58.85 22.02 -21.66
CA SER A 548 -60.02 21.14 -21.65
C SER A 548 -61.29 21.82 -22.18
N LYS A 549 -61.51 23.09 -21.79
CA LYS A 549 -62.64 23.88 -22.28
C LYS A 549 -62.54 24.16 -23.78
N GLU A 550 -61.35 24.54 -24.26
CA GLU A 550 -61.14 24.84 -25.67
C GLU A 550 -61.23 23.58 -26.56
N ALA A 551 -60.77 22.42 -26.06
CA ALA A 551 -60.87 21.14 -26.76
C ALA A 551 -62.33 20.67 -26.95
N GLU A 552 -63.17 20.87 -25.93
CA GLU A 552 -64.59 20.50 -25.97
C GLU A 552 -65.36 21.36 -26.99
N ILE A 553 -65.04 22.65 -27.07
CA ILE A 553 -65.60 23.58 -28.06
C ILE A 553 -65.21 23.17 -29.49
N VAL A 554 -63.93 22.85 -29.73
CA VAL A 554 -63.44 22.41 -31.04
C VAL A 554 -64.09 21.09 -31.47
N SER A 555 -64.30 20.15 -30.54
CA SER A 555 -64.94 18.86 -30.84
C SER A 555 -66.42 19.01 -31.20
N ALA A 556 -67.16 19.83 -30.45
CA ALA A 556 -68.57 20.08 -30.72
C ALA A 556 -68.79 20.76 -32.10
N GLU A 557 -67.93 21.71 -32.45
CA GLU A 557 -68.01 22.40 -33.74
C GLU A 557 -67.65 21.44 -34.90
N LYS A 558 -66.67 20.55 -34.72
CA LYS A 558 -66.32 19.52 -35.72
C LYS A 558 -67.45 18.55 -36.03
N ASP A 559 -68.10 18.02 -34.99
CA ASP A 559 -69.23 17.10 -35.16
C ASP A 559 -70.40 17.78 -35.87
N PHE A 560 -70.60 19.07 -35.61
CA PHE A 560 -71.59 19.89 -36.31
C PHE A 560 -71.26 20.07 -37.80
N VAL A 561 -70.00 20.37 -38.16
CA VAL A 561 -69.59 20.51 -39.56
C VAL A 561 -69.69 19.17 -40.32
N ALA A 562 -69.28 18.05 -39.72
CA ALA A 562 -69.37 16.72 -40.32
C ALA A 562 -70.83 16.32 -40.61
N GLY A 563 -71.76 16.69 -39.72
CA GLY A 563 -73.19 16.47 -39.93
C GLY A 563 -73.77 17.28 -41.10
N GLU A 564 -73.26 18.47 -41.37
CA GLU A 564 -73.72 19.32 -42.47
C GLU A 564 -73.08 18.91 -43.81
N GLU A 565 -71.83 18.43 -43.82
CA GLU A 565 -71.17 17.86 -45.02
C GLU A 565 -71.96 16.68 -45.60
N ALA A 566 -72.45 15.80 -44.73
CA ALA A 566 -73.23 14.64 -45.13
C ALA A 566 -74.56 15.02 -45.81
N LYS A 567 -75.22 16.10 -45.37
CA LYS A 567 -76.47 16.57 -45.98
C LYS A 567 -76.24 17.18 -47.37
N VAL A 568 -75.18 17.98 -47.53
CA VAL A 568 -74.83 18.60 -48.81
C VAL A 568 -74.48 17.52 -49.86
N ALA A 569 -73.83 16.42 -49.46
CA ALA A 569 -73.49 15.32 -50.36
C ALA A 569 -74.72 14.58 -50.91
N VAL A 570 -75.79 14.42 -50.12
CA VAL A 570 -77.04 13.79 -50.57
C VAL A 570 -77.76 14.67 -51.59
N ILE A 571 -77.86 15.98 -51.32
CA ILE A 571 -78.52 16.96 -52.21
C ILE A 571 -77.80 17.01 -53.56
N LYS A 572 -76.46 16.93 -53.58
CA LYS A 572 -75.66 16.94 -54.81
C LYS A 572 -75.96 15.76 -55.75
N ASN A 573 -76.12 14.55 -55.22
CA ASN A 573 -76.40 13.35 -56.02
C ASN A 573 -77.79 13.38 -56.65
N GLU A 574 -78.80 13.94 -55.97
CA GLU A 574 -80.17 13.99 -56.49
C GLU A 574 -80.32 14.97 -57.66
N VAL A 575 -79.59 16.09 -57.64
CA VAL A 575 -79.60 17.09 -58.72
C VAL A 575 -78.98 16.54 -60.00
N GLU A 576 -77.89 15.78 -59.90
CA GLU A 576 -77.16 15.22 -61.06
C GLU A 576 -77.98 14.17 -61.83
N ILE A 577 -78.82 13.39 -61.13
CA ILE A 577 -79.73 12.42 -61.74
C ILE A 577 -80.86 13.13 -62.48
N LYS A 578 -81.46 14.16 -61.88
CA LYS A 578 -82.55 14.95 -62.51
C LYS A 578 -82.08 15.69 -63.75
N GLN A 579 -80.80 16.06 -63.83
CA GLN A 579 -80.22 16.76 -64.98
C GLN A 579 -80.15 15.91 -66.26
N LYS A 580 -79.69 14.67 -66.14
CA LYS A 580 -79.48 13.79 -67.30
C LYS A 580 -80.78 13.32 -67.96
N ASP A 581 -81.85 13.18 -67.19
CA ASP A 581 -83.14 12.71 -67.74
C ASP A 581 -83.91 13.81 -68.50
N CYS A 582 -83.76 15.09 -68.14
CA CYS A 582 -84.43 16.19 -68.84
C CYS A 582 -83.82 16.51 -70.21
N GLU A 583 -82.50 16.44 -70.37
CA GLU A 583 -81.83 16.76 -71.66
C GLU A 583 -82.15 15.75 -72.77
N ARG A 584 -82.33 14.46 -72.43
CA ARG A 584 -82.62 13.40 -73.40
C ARG A 584 -84.00 13.55 -74.05
N ASP A 585 -84.96 14.07 -73.30
CA ASP A 585 -86.35 14.20 -73.76
C ASP A 585 -86.61 15.51 -74.50
N LEU A 586 -85.86 16.58 -74.22
CA LEU A 586 -85.98 17.87 -74.90
C LEU A 586 -85.56 17.83 -76.38
N MET A 587 -84.54 17.03 -76.74
CA MET A 587 -84.04 16.92 -78.11
C MET A 587 -85.04 16.32 -79.11
N LYS A 588 -86.03 15.55 -78.66
CA LYS A 588 -87.01 14.89 -79.56
C LYS A 588 -88.13 15.82 -80.02
N ALA A 589 -88.40 16.91 -79.29
CA ALA A 589 -89.56 17.77 -79.51
C ALA A 589 -89.26 19.05 -80.33
N GLU A 590 -88.00 19.49 -80.39
CA GLU A 590 -87.57 20.71 -81.10
C GLU A 590 -87.87 20.75 -82.62
N PRO A 591 -87.70 19.66 -83.40
CA PRO A 591 -87.92 19.70 -84.86
C PRO A 591 -89.38 19.94 -85.25
N ALA A 592 -90.32 19.43 -84.44
CA ALA A 592 -91.76 19.58 -84.67
C ALA A 592 -92.25 21.02 -84.39
N LEU A 593 -91.56 21.72 -83.49
CA LEU A 593 -91.89 23.07 -83.03
C LEU A 593 -91.50 24.13 -84.07
N LEU A 594 -90.34 23.97 -84.72
CA LEU A 594 -89.87 24.83 -85.83
C LEU A 594 -90.75 24.70 -87.08
N ALA A 595 -91.11 23.47 -87.46
CA ALA A 595 -91.94 23.21 -88.64
C ALA A 595 -93.36 23.82 -88.51
N ALA A 596 -93.92 23.86 -87.29
CA ALA A 596 -95.22 24.48 -87.03
C ALA A 596 -95.17 26.02 -87.08
N GLN A 597 -94.02 26.62 -86.73
CA GLN A 597 -93.81 28.07 -86.73
C GLN A 597 -93.69 28.63 -88.17
N GLU A 598 -93.01 27.92 -89.08
CA GLU A 598 -92.86 28.35 -90.48
C GLU A 598 -94.19 28.36 -91.26
N ALA A 599 -95.09 27.41 -90.97
CA ALA A 599 -96.37 27.31 -91.67
C ALA A 599 -97.32 28.49 -91.37
N LEU A 600 -97.14 29.19 -90.24
CA LEU A 600 -97.98 30.32 -89.81
C LEU A 600 -97.77 31.59 -90.66
N ASN A 601 -96.58 31.74 -91.28
CA ASN A 601 -96.18 32.93 -92.03
C ASN A 601 -96.74 33.01 -93.47
N THR A 602 -97.66 32.12 -93.85
CA THR A 602 -98.17 32.00 -95.22
C THR A 602 -99.42 32.84 -95.55
N LEU A 603 -99.95 33.63 -94.59
CA LEU A 603 -101.21 34.39 -94.74
C LEU A 603 -100.98 35.88 -95.09
N ASN A 604 -101.69 36.38 -96.12
CA ASN A 604 -101.59 37.74 -96.69
C ASN A 604 -102.97 38.46 -96.66
N LYS A 605 -102.98 39.76 -96.32
CA LYS A 605 -104.16 40.66 -96.27
C LYS A 605 -105.03 40.64 -97.54
N ASN A 606 -104.44 40.58 -98.72
CA ASN A 606 -105.13 40.54 -100.01
C ASN A 606 -106.03 39.31 -100.12
N ASN A 607 -105.53 38.14 -99.70
CA ASN A 607 -106.26 36.87 -99.76
C ASN A 607 -107.50 36.90 -98.84
N LEU A 608 -107.39 37.45 -97.63
CA LEU A 608 -108.53 37.55 -96.70
C LEU A 608 -109.59 38.57 -97.16
N SER A 609 -109.17 39.58 -97.94
CA SER A 609 -110.07 40.59 -98.50
C SER A 609 -110.91 40.03 -99.65
N GLU A 610 -110.33 39.16 -100.48
CA GLU A 610 -111.04 38.40 -101.53
C GLU A 610 -112.09 37.46 -100.95
N LEU A 611 -111.76 36.74 -99.87
CA LEU A 611 -112.69 35.78 -99.25
C LEU A 611 -113.95 36.48 -98.68
N LYS A 612 -113.82 37.73 -98.21
CA LYS A 612 -114.96 38.55 -97.75
C LYS A 612 -115.86 39.02 -98.90
N ALA A 613 -115.30 39.28 -100.09
CA ALA A 613 -116.05 39.82 -101.24
C ALA A 613 -117.09 38.82 -101.81
N LEU A 614 -116.96 37.53 -101.47
CA LEU A 614 -117.89 36.49 -101.91
C LEU A 614 -119.31 36.73 -101.36
N THR A 615 -120.28 36.82 -102.28
CA THR A 615 -121.72 37.02 -101.98
C THR A 615 -122.37 35.71 -101.52
N SER A 616 -121.94 34.55 -102.05
CA SER A 616 -122.31 33.20 -101.61
C SER A 616 -121.15 32.23 -101.89
N PRO A 617 -120.49 31.65 -100.87
CA PRO A 617 -119.31 30.81 -101.06
C PRO A 617 -119.64 29.31 -101.26
N PRO A 618 -118.71 28.52 -101.82
CA PRO A 618 -118.83 27.07 -101.89
C PRO A 618 -118.88 26.39 -100.50
N PRO A 619 -119.54 25.23 -100.35
CA PRO A 619 -119.70 24.54 -99.07
C PRO A 619 -118.38 24.23 -98.33
N ASP A 620 -117.31 23.91 -99.07
CA ASP A 620 -116.01 23.60 -98.45
C ASP A 620 -115.33 24.83 -97.84
N VAL A 621 -115.59 26.03 -98.39
CA VAL A 621 -115.08 27.29 -97.83
C VAL A 621 -115.85 27.67 -96.57
N GLU A 622 -117.17 27.43 -96.54
CA GLU A 622 -117.98 27.61 -95.34
C GLU A 622 -117.49 26.69 -94.20
N MET A 623 -117.16 25.44 -94.49
CA MET A 623 -116.59 24.49 -93.52
C MET A 623 -115.27 24.99 -92.89
N VAL A 624 -114.36 25.54 -93.69
CA VAL A 624 -113.09 26.12 -93.20
C VAL A 624 -113.34 27.31 -92.28
N CYS A 625 -114.24 28.21 -92.68
CA CYS A 625 -114.59 29.36 -91.86
C CYS A 625 -115.27 28.93 -90.55
N SER A 626 -116.13 27.91 -90.56
CA SER A 626 -116.72 27.34 -89.34
C SER A 626 -115.67 26.73 -88.40
N ALA A 627 -114.62 26.08 -88.92
CA ALA A 627 -113.53 25.54 -88.11
C ALA A 627 -112.68 26.65 -87.47
N VAL A 628 -112.42 27.74 -88.20
CA VAL A 628 -111.76 28.93 -87.65
C VAL A 628 -112.63 29.58 -86.57
N MET A 629 -113.97 29.66 -86.76
CA MET A 629 -114.88 30.16 -85.71
C MET A 629 -114.83 29.30 -84.44
N ALA A 630 -114.71 27.98 -84.60
CA ALA A 630 -114.63 27.07 -83.46
C ALA A 630 -113.34 27.28 -82.64
N LEU A 631 -112.21 27.58 -83.28
CA LEU A 631 -110.94 27.86 -82.58
C LEU A 631 -110.91 29.23 -81.90
N PHE A 632 -111.56 30.25 -82.46
CA PHE A 632 -111.67 31.56 -81.81
C PHE A 632 -112.65 31.63 -80.64
N ALA A 633 -113.41 30.57 -80.38
CA ALA A 633 -114.21 30.43 -79.16
C ALA A 633 -113.31 30.02 -77.97
N MET A 634 -112.41 30.92 -77.55
CA MET A 634 -111.44 30.69 -76.47
C MET A 634 -112.11 30.44 -75.10
N ASP A 635 -113.35 30.90 -74.89
CA ASP A 635 -114.11 30.75 -73.63
C ASP A 635 -115.04 29.51 -73.59
N GLY A 636 -114.89 28.56 -74.53
CA GLY A 636 -115.68 27.31 -74.58
C GLY A 636 -117.16 27.46 -74.97
N LYS A 637 -117.71 28.68 -75.07
CA LYS A 637 -119.10 28.93 -75.51
C LYS A 637 -119.21 28.93 -77.03
N ILE A 638 -119.42 27.76 -77.61
CA ILE A 638 -119.47 27.60 -79.08
C ILE A 638 -120.84 28.07 -79.65
N PRO A 639 -120.89 28.99 -80.62
CA PRO A 639 -122.14 29.46 -81.23
C PRO A 639 -122.93 28.33 -81.92
N LYS A 640 -124.25 28.30 -81.69
CA LYS A 640 -125.19 27.32 -82.30
C LYS A 640 -125.47 27.57 -83.78
N ASP A 641 -125.32 28.82 -84.26
CA ASP A 641 -125.49 29.18 -85.66
C ASP A 641 -124.12 29.42 -86.31
N ARG A 642 -123.73 28.56 -87.26
CA ARG A 642 -122.40 28.54 -87.89
C ARG A 642 -122.44 28.80 -89.39
N SER A 643 -123.56 29.35 -89.87
CA SER A 643 -123.73 29.71 -91.27
C SER A 643 -122.72 30.80 -91.71
N TRP A 644 -122.41 30.84 -93.00
CA TRP A 644 -121.53 31.85 -93.61
C TRP A 644 -121.91 33.30 -93.23
N LYS A 645 -123.21 33.56 -93.04
CA LYS A 645 -123.71 34.89 -92.65
C LYS A 645 -123.22 35.29 -91.25
N ALA A 646 -123.16 34.36 -90.30
CA ALA A 646 -122.60 34.56 -88.97
C ALA A 646 -121.07 34.71 -89.02
N ALA A 647 -120.38 33.88 -89.82
CA ALA A 647 -118.92 33.95 -90.00
C ALA A 647 -118.45 35.29 -90.57
N LYS A 648 -119.18 35.82 -91.56
CA LYS A 648 -118.87 37.09 -92.22
C LYS A 648 -119.03 38.28 -91.27
N ALA A 649 -120.02 38.24 -90.38
CA ALA A 649 -120.31 39.31 -89.42
C ALA A 649 -119.40 39.30 -88.19
N SER A 650 -119.10 38.12 -87.63
CA SER A 650 -118.32 38.01 -86.38
C SER A 650 -116.81 38.10 -86.61
N ILE A 651 -116.27 37.31 -87.55
CA ILE A 651 -114.83 37.07 -87.67
C ILE A 651 -114.24 37.79 -88.88
N MET A 652 -115.01 37.95 -89.96
CA MET A 652 -114.53 38.57 -91.21
C MET A 652 -114.98 40.03 -91.40
N SER A 653 -115.32 40.72 -90.30
CA SER A 653 -115.78 42.12 -90.32
C SER A 653 -114.71 43.07 -90.87
N LYS A 654 -113.43 42.90 -90.50
CA LYS A 654 -112.25 43.62 -91.03
C LYS A 654 -111.09 42.64 -91.27
N ALA A 655 -110.53 42.61 -92.49
CA ALA A 655 -109.48 41.66 -92.87
C ALA A 655 -108.17 41.85 -92.08
N ASP A 656 -107.79 43.11 -91.76
CA ASP A 656 -106.60 43.41 -90.94
C ASP A 656 -106.72 42.86 -89.52
N THR A 657 -107.89 42.99 -88.90
CA THR A 657 -108.13 42.53 -87.53
C THR A 657 -108.15 41.00 -87.46
N LEU A 658 -108.67 40.34 -88.49
CA LEU A 658 -108.62 38.88 -88.59
C LEU A 658 -107.19 38.37 -88.73
N LEU A 659 -106.37 38.97 -89.61
CA LEU A 659 -104.98 38.57 -89.77
C LEU A 659 -104.18 38.76 -88.46
N PHE A 660 -104.38 39.89 -87.78
CA PHE A 660 -103.76 40.14 -86.47
C PHE A 660 -104.17 39.09 -85.43
N ASN A 661 -105.45 38.74 -85.37
CA ASN A 661 -105.95 37.73 -84.43
C ASN A 661 -105.48 36.31 -84.77
N LEU A 662 -105.23 35.99 -86.05
CA LEU A 662 -104.66 34.71 -86.48
C LEU A 662 -103.16 34.60 -86.17
N VAL A 663 -102.41 35.70 -86.29
CA VAL A 663 -100.98 35.74 -85.99
C VAL A 663 -100.72 35.73 -84.47
N ASN A 664 -101.51 36.48 -83.70
CA ASN A 664 -101.37 36.61 -82.25
C ASN A 664 -102.31 35.66 -81.48
N TYR A 665 -102.74 34.57 -82.10
CA TYR A 665 -103.55 33.58 -81.42
C TYR A 665 -102.73 32.90 -80.31
N ASP A 666 -103.29 32.80 -79.10
CA ASP A 666 -102.65 32.09 -77.99
C ASP A 666 -102.60 30.58 -78.29
N LYS A 667 -101.47 30.19 -78.88
CA LYS A 667 -101.15 28.81 -79.29
C LYS A 667 -100.80 27.91 -78.11
N GLU A 668 -100.62 28.47 -76.90
CA GLU A 668 -100.25 27.74 -75.69
C GLU A 668 -101.47 27.34 -74.84
N HIS A 669 -102.61 28.04 -75.00
CA HIS A 669 -103.83 27.78 -74.21
C HIS A 669 -105.09 27.65 -75.09
N ILE A 670 -105.32 26.47 -75.69
CA ILE A 670 -106.53 26.19 -76.48
C ILE A 670 -107.55 25.42 -75.64
N HIS A 671 -108.77 25.95 -75.50
CA HIS A 671 -109.82 25.29 -74.71
C HIS A 671 -110.20 23.90 -75.27
N PRO A 672 -110.32 22.84 -74.44
CA PRO A 672 -110.51 21.46 -74.90
C PRO A 672 -111.74 21.22 -75.77
N GLU A 673 -112.87 21.87 -75.45
CA GLU A 673 -114.11 21.75 -76.24
C GLU A 673 -113.97 22.38 -77.64
N SER A 674 -113.30 23.52 -77.74
CA SER A 674 -113.03 24.24 -78.99
C SER A 674 -112.10 23.42 -79.89
N LYS A 675 -111.07 22.79 -79.29
CA LYS A 675 -110.20 21.82 -79.96
C LYS A 675 -110.96 20.61 -80.49
N LYS A 676 -111.85 20.01 -79.68
CA LYS A 676 -112.63 18.82 -80.07
C LYS A 676 -113.53 19.10 -81.29
N VAL A 677 -114.15 20.28 -81.33
CA VAL A 677 -115.00 20.68 -82.45
C VAL A 677 -114.18 21.01 -83.70
N ALA A 678 -113.04 21.71 -83.57
CA ALA A 678 -112.14 21.97 -84.69
C ALA A 678 -111.58 20.67 -85.30
N LEU A 679 -111.18 19.70 -84.47
CA LEU A 679 -110.77 18.36 -84.91
C LEU A 679 -111.86 17.61 -85.69
N GLY A 680 -113.14 17.81 -85.31
CA GLY A 680 -114.28 17.23 -86.02
C GLY A 680 -114.35 17.67 -87.50
N TYR A 681 -113.96 18.91 -87.80
CA TYR A 681 -113.88 19.41 -89.18
C TYR A 681 -112.60 18.96 -89.90
N VAL A 682 -111.46 18.95 -89.22
CA VAL A 682 -110.17 18.51 -89.78
C VAL A 682 -110.16 17.04 -90.21
N ARG A 683 -110.99 16.19 -89.59
CA ARG A 683 -111.13 14.77 -89.96
C ARG A 683 -111.85 14.54 -91.29
N ASN A 684 -112.54 15.53 -91.85
CA ASN A 684 -113.22 15.38 -93.14
C ASN A 684 -112.22 15.35 -94.29
N SER A 685 -112.37 14.41 -95.23
CA SER A 685 -111.43 14.24 -96.36
C SER A 685 -111.31 15.47 -97.28
N ASN A 686 -112.32 16.35 -97.29
CA ASN A 686 -112.30 17.60 -98.05
C ASN A 686 -111.61 18.77 -97.30
N PHE A 687 -111.28 18.62 -96.01
CA PHE A 687 -110.60 19.62 -95.17
C PHE A 687 -109.08 19.48 -95.30
N ASN A 688 -108.57 19.62 -96.52
CA ASN A 688 -107.15 19.56 -96.84
C ASN A 688 -106.72 20.85 -97.56
N PRO A 689 -105.62 21.52 -97.13
CA PRO A 689 -105.15 22.75 -97.74
C PRO A 689 -105.00 22.68 -99.27
N GLU A 690 -104.51 21.56 -99.82
CA GLU A 690 -104.32 21.39 -101.27
C GLU A 690 -105.65 21.27 -102.04
N VAL A 691 -106.66 20.60 -101.46
CA VAL A 691 -108.00 20.47 -102.05
C VAL A 691 -108.72 21.82 -102.01
N ILE A 692 -108.61 22.55 -100.91
CA ILE A 692 -109.27 23.84 -100.73
C ILE A 692 -108.60 24.93 -101.59
N LYS A 693 -107.30 24.82 -101.87
CA LYS A 693 -106.55 25.76 -102.73
C LYS A 693 -107.10 25.82 -104.15
N THR A 694 -107.61 24.71 -104.67
CA THR A 694 -108.27 24.67 -105.99
C THR A 694 -109.59 25.47 -106.03
N LYS A 695 -110.25 25.68 -104.89
CA LYS A 695 -111.53 26.41 -104.79
C LYS A 695 -111.36 27.85 -104.30
N SER A 696 -110.44 28.07 -103.37
CA SER A 696 -110.04 29.40 -102.91
C SER A 696 -108.68 29.35 -102.25
N LEU A 697 -107.73 30.10 -102.80
CA LEU A 697 -106.37 30.23 -102.25
C LEU A 697 -106.38 30.80 -100.82
N ALA A 698 -107.32 31.71 -100.54
CA ALA A 698 -107.51 32.32 -99.23
C ALA A 698 -108.06 31.34 -98.19
N ALA A 699 -108.98 30.45 -98.57
CA ALA A 699 -109.50 29.41 -97.68
C ALA A 699 -108.44 28.33 -97.39
N ALA A 700 -107.53 28.06 -98.32
CA ALA A 700 -106.46 27.09 -98.13
C ALA A 700 -105.46 27.51 -97.05
N GLY A 701 -105.10 28.80 -97.01
CA GLY A 701 -104.26 29.36 -95.95
C GLY A 701 -104.89 29.22 -94.56
N LEU A 702 -106.20 29.49 -94.44
CA LEU A 702 -106.94 29.30 -93.19
C LEU A 702 -107.04 27.83 -92.78
N CYS A 703 -107.24 26.92 -93.75
CA CYS A 703 -107.25 25.48 -93.50
C CYS A 703 -105.89 24.97 -92.95
N SER A 704 -104.78 25.42 -93.54
CA SER A 704 -103.42 25.05 -93.08
C SER A 704 -103.15 25.57 -91.68
N TRP A 705 -103.55 26.81 -91.39
CA TRP A 705 -103.41 27.43 -90.08
C TRP A 705 -104.12 26.65 -88.96
N VAL A 706 -105.37 26.22 -89.19
CA VAL A 706 -106.15 25.42 -88.22
C VAL A 706 -105.46 24.08 -87.88
N ILE A 707 -104.89 23.40 -88.87
CA ILE A 707 -104.21 22.10 -88.67
C ILE A 707 -102.91 22.27 -87.87
N ASN A 708 -102.12 23.31 -88.18
CA ASN A 708 -100.79 23.49 -87.58
C ASN A 708 -100.86 23.98 -86.13
N ILE A 709 -101.82 24.83 -85.78
CA ILE A 709 -102.02 25.29 -84.40
C ILE A 709 -102.42 24.13 -83.47
N LEU A 710 -103.26 23.22 -83.97
CA LEU A 710 -103.64 22.03 -83.20
C LEU A 710 -102.46 21.08 -82.95
N LYS A 711 -101.49 20.99 -83.87
CA LYS A 711 -100.25 20.22 -83.67
C LYS A 711 -99.30 20.88 -82.67
N PHE A 712 -99.14 22.20 -82.72
CA PHE A 712 -98.26 22.95 -81.81
C PHE A 712 -98.66 22.77 -80.34
N HIS A 713 -99.96 22.91 -80.04
CA HIS A 713 -100.48 22.81 -78.67
C HIS A 713 -100.25 21.42 -78.04
N ASP A 714 -100.22 20.35 -78.84
CA ASP A 714 -99.98 19.00 -78.33
C ASP A 714 -98.52 18.75 -77.94
N VAL A 715 -97.57 19.33 -78.68
CA VAL A 715 -96.14 19.23 -78.35
C VAL A 715 -95.76 20.10 -77.15
N PHE A 716 -96.39 21.27 -77.00
CA PHE A 716 -96.12 22.20 -75.89
C PHE A 716 -96.47 21.64 -74.50
N LEU A 717 -97.57 20.90 -74.39
CA LEU A 717 -98.01 20.28 -73.12
C LEU A 717 -97.02 19.25 -72.57
N GLU A 718 -96.21 18.61 -73.41
CA GLU A 718 -95.25 17.58 -72.98
C GLU A 718 -93.93 18.16 -72.44
N VAL A 719 -93.52 19.35 -72.89
CA VAL A 719 -92.16 19.89 -72.63
C VAL A 719 -92.08 20.79 -71.40
N LYS A 720 -93.14 21.55 -71.09
CA LYS A 720 -93.14 22.58 -70.02
C LYS A 720 -92.84 22.06 -68.59
N PRO A 721 -93.48 20.99 -68.07
CA PRO A 721 -93.25 20.57 -66.68
C PRO A 721 -91.84 20.04 -66.41
N LYS A 722 -91.08 19.65 -67.44
CA LYS A 722 -89.72 19.10 -67.27
C LYS A 722 -88.64 20.18 -67.14
N ARG A 723 -88.88 21.39 -67.65
CA ARG A 723 -87.93 22.51 -67.59
C ARG A 723 -87.92 23.19 -66.22
N ASP A 724 -89.10 23.44 -65.66
CA ASP A 724 -89.23 24.13 -64.37
C ASP A 724 -88.67 23.30 -63.19
N ALA A 725 -88.82 21.97 -63.24
CA ALA A 725 -88.28 21.05 -62.22
C ALA A 725 -86.73 20.97 -62.18
N LEU A 726 -86.05 21.38 -63.25
CA LEU A 726 -84.59 21.34 -63.37
C LEU A 726 -83.92 22.54 -62.70
N ASP A 727 -84.51 23.73 -62.84
CA ASP A 727 -83.94 24.99 -62.33
C ASP A 727 -84.08 25.10 -60.81
N GLU A 728 -85.20 24.62 -60.23
CA GLU A 728 -85.43 24.64 -58.78
C GLU A 728 -84.38 23.79 -58.03
N ALA A 729 -84.04 22.62 -58.56
CA ALA A 729 -83.09 21.69 -57.93
C ALA A 729 -81.64 22.23 -57.92
N ASN A 730 -81.24 23.03 -58.91
CA ASN A 730 -79.87 23.58 -58.99
C ASN A 730 -79.61 24.74 -58.01
N GLU A 731 -80.64 25.52 -57.68
CA GLU A 731 -80.51 26.65 -56.75
C GLU A 731 -80.31 26.17 -55.29
N GLU A 732 -80.99 25.11 -54.88
CA GLU A 732 -80.84 24.52 -53.53
C GLU A 732 -79.41 24.01 -53.28
N LEU A 733 -78.77 23.42 -54.29
CA LEU A 733 -77.41 22.89 -54.18
C LEU A 733 -76.36 23.99 -53.94
N ARG A 734 -76.54 25.18 -54.53
CA ARG A 734 -75.60 26.30 -54.40
C ARG A 734 -75.58 26.87 -52.98
N GLN A 735 -76.76 27.08 -52.39
CA GLN A 735 -76.89 27.66 -51.04
C GLN A 735 -76.34 26.73 -49.94
N ALA A 736 -76.49 25.42 -50.11
CA ALA A 736 -76.00 24.44 -49.14
C ALA A 736 -74.46 24.34 -49.12
N THR A 737 -73.81 24.50 -50.27
CA THR A 737 -72.34 24.39 -50.40
C THR A 737 -71.60 25.59 -49.80
N GLU A 738 -72.15 26.80 -49.90
CA GLU A 738 -71.51 28.03 -49.39
C GLU A 738 -71.50 28.10 -47.85
N LYS A 739 -72.56 27.64 -47.19
CA LYS A 739 -72.62 27.54 -45.72
C LYS A 739 -71.60 26.56 -45.15
N LEU A 740 -71.34 25.47 -45.87
CA LEU A 740 -70.41 24.44 -45.45
C LEU A 740 -68.96 24.95 -45.38
N GLN A 741 -68.56 25.73 -46.39
CA GLN A 741 -67.21 26.28 -46.49
C GLN A 741 -66.90 27.29 -45.38
N GLY A 742 -67.88 28.13 -45.00
CA GLY A 742 -67.73 29.09 -43.90
C GLY A 742 -67.60 28.43 -42.51
N LEU A 743 -68.17 27.25 -42.32
CA LEU A 743 -68.05 26.48 -41.07
C LEU A 743 -66.69 25.75 -40.98
N GLN A 744 -66.19 25.20 -42.10
CA GLN A 744 -64.87 24.56 -42.17
C GLN A 744 -63.72 25.53 -41.81
N ASP A 745 -63.78 26.78 -42.26
CA ASP A 745 -62.75 27.79 -41.94
C ASP A 745 -62.69 28.16 -40.45
N LYS A 746 -63.83 28.16 -39.75
CA LYS A 746 -63.89 28.43 -38.30
C LYS A 746 -63.26 27.30 -37.49
N VAL A 747 -63.51 26.05 -37.88
CA VAL A 747 -62.90 24.88 -37.25
C VAL A 747 -61.37 24.94 -37.35
N ARG A 748 -60.82 25.31 -38.51
CA ARG A 748 -59.36 25.43 -38.71
C ARG A 748 -58.70 26.43 -37.75
N VAL A 749 -59.31 27.58 -37.52
CA VAL A 749 -58.75 28.62 -36.62
C VAL A 749 -58.76 28.16 -35.16
N LEU A 750 -59.84 27.50 -34.74
CA LEU A 750 -59.93 26.95 -33.38
C LEU A 750 -58.94 25.79 -33.17
N GLU A 751 -58.69 24.96 -34.18
CA GLU A 751 -57.66 23.92 -34.13
C GLU A 751 -56.23 24.47 -33.99
N GLU A 752 -55.89 25.57 -34.69
CA GLU A 752 -54.58 26.20 -34.56
C GLU A 752 -54.36 26.80 -33.15
N SER A 753 -55.39 27.40 -32.58
CA SER A 753 -55.38 27.92 -31.20
C SER A 753 -55.18 26.77 -30.20
N LEU A 754 -55.95 25.69 -30.35
CA LEU A 754 -55.85 24.50 -29.50
C LEU A 754 -54.46 23.84 -29.58
N ASN A 755 -53.86 23.79 -30.77
CA ASN A 755 -52.52 23.23 -30.96
C ASN A 755 -51.43 24.03 -30.23
N LYS A 756 -51.49 25.37 -30.25
CA LYS A 756 -50.56 26.23 -29.50
C LYS A 756 -50.71 26.03 -27.99
N LEU A 757 -51.94 26.07 -27.49
CA LEU A 757 -52.25 25.86 -26.07
C LEU A 757 -51.83 24.45 -25.60
N THR A 758 -52.00 23.44 -26.45
CA THR A 758 -51.56 22.06 -26.18
C THR A 758 -50.04 21.95 -26.15
N ALA A 759 -49.31 22.71 -26.97
CA ALA A 759 -47.84 22.74 -26.96
C ALA A 759 -47.30 23.42 -25.69
N GLU A 760 -47.87 24.55 -25.28
CA GLU A 760 -47.53 25.24 -24.03
C GLU A 760 -47.84 24.37 -22.80
N PHE A 761 -48.97 23.67 -22.82
CA PHE A 761 -49.33 22.71 -21.78
C PHE A 761 -48.33 21.54 -21.70
N ARG A 762 -47.90 20.99 -22.84
CA ARG A 762 -46.88 19.93 -22.87
C ARG A 762 -45.55 20.40 -22.28
N ALA A 763 -45.08 21.58 -22.68
CA ALA A 763 -43.84 22.15 -22.14
C ALA A 763 -43.92 22.43 -20.63
N ALA A 764 -45.03 23.00 -20.14
CA ALA A 764 -45.24 23.24 -18.72
C ALA A 764 -45.33 21.94 -17.91
N THR A 765 -45.93 20.89 -18.48
CA THR A 765 -46.04 19.57 -17.85
C THR A 765 -44.70 18.85 -17.78
N GLU A 766 -43.89 18.95 -18.83
CA GLU A 766 -42.54 18.37 -18.87
C GLU A 766 -41.62 19.04 -17.85
N GLU A 767 -41.67 20.37 -17.74
CA GLU A 767 -40.90 21.12 -16.75
C GLU A 767 -41.35 20.82 -15.31
N LYS A 768 -42.66 20.70 -15.07
CA LYS A 768 -43.21 20.23 -13.79
C LYS A 768 -42.69 18.83 -13.45
N LEU A 769 -42.78 17.87 -14.38
CA LEU A 769 -42.34 16.50 -14.18
C LEU A 769 -40.83 16.45 -13.90
N ARG A 770 -40.04 17.31 -14.56
CA ARG A 770 -38.61 17.45 -14.30
C ARG A 770 -38.32 17.94 -12.88
N CYS A 771 -38.97 19.02 -12.45
CA CYS A 771 -38.81 19.55 -11.10
C CYS A 771 -39.29 18.57 -10.03
N GLN A 772 -40.43 17.89 -10.26
CA GLN A 772 -40.95 16.86 -9.35
C GLN A 772 -39.96 15.71 -9.20
N LYS A 773 -39.41 15.22 -10.32
CA LYS A 773 -38.44 14.14 -10.31
C LYS A 773 -37.15 14.52 -9.55
N MET A 774 -36.65 15.74 -9.74
CA MET A 774 -35.48 16.24 -9.00
C MET A 774 -35.76 16.34 -7.49
N ALA A 775 -36.95 16.80 -7.10
CA ALA A 775 -37.35 16.86 -5.69
C ALA A 775 -37.52 15.45 -5.08
N ASP A 776 -38.14 14.52 -5.81
CA ASP A 776 -38.32 13.13 -5.37
C ASP A 776 -36.97 12.40 -5.22
N ASP A 777 -36.04 12.60 -6.18
CA ASP A 777 -34.68 12.05 -6.11
C ASP A 777 -33.90 12.63 -4.91
N THR A 778 -34.05 13.93 -4.65
CA THR A 778 -33.43 14.61 -3.49
C THR A 778 -34.06 14.14 -2.17
N ALA A 779 -35.37 13.93 -2.12
CA ALA A 779 -36.07 13.40 -0.95
C ALA A 779 -35.66 11.96 -0.62
N LEU A 780 -35.54 11.10 -1.65
CA LEU A 780 -35.05 9.73 -1.49
C LEU A 780 -33.60 9.72 -0.99
N THR A 781 -32.75 10.57 -1.56
CA THR A 781 -31.35 10.72 -1.13
C THR A 781 -31.27 11.21 0.32
N LEU A 782 -32.13 12.15 0.72
CA LEU A 782 -32.21 12.67 2.08
C LEU A 782 -32.70 11.62 3.09
N ASP A 783 -33.69 10.78 2.73
CA ASP A 783 -34.15 9.68 3.59
C ASP A 783 -33.02 8.66 3.82
N LEU A 784 -32.35 8.24 2.74
CA LEU A 784 -31.21 7.33 2.80
C LEU A 784 -30.06 7.92 3.64
N ALA A 785 -29.75 9.20 3.45
CA ALA A 785 -28.72 9.90 4.22
C ALA A 785 -29.09 10.02 5.71
N ASN A 786 -30.33 10.37 6.05
CA ASN A 786 -30.80 10.42 7.44
C ASN A 786 -30.77 9.05 8.11
N ARG A 787 -31.18 7.99 7.40
CA ARG A 787 -31.08 6.62 7.92
C ARG A 787 -29.64 6.21 8.20
N LEU A 788 -28.71 6.63 7.34
CA LEU A 788 -27.28 6.38 7.52
C LEU A 788 -26.74 7.16 8.73
N VAL A 789 -26.95 8.47 8.79
CA VAL A 789 -26.50 9.32 9.91
C VAL A 789 -27.10 8.85 11.25
N SER A 790 -28.38 8.49 11.27
CA SER A 790 -29.05 7.94 12.46
C SER A 790 -28.56 6.55 12.82
N GLY A 791 -28.22 5.70 11.84
CA GLY A 791 -27.69 4.35 12.10
C GLY A 791 -26.28 4.36 12.70
N PHE A 792 -25.50 5.40 12.42
CA PHE A 792 -24.13 5.56 12.94
C PHE A 792 -24.04 6.51 14.15
N SER A 793 -25.15 6.99 14.73
CA SER A 793 -25.11 7.92 15.87
C SER A 793 -24.45 7.30 17.11
N ASP A 794 -24.77 6.05 17.40
CA ASP A 794 -24.22 5.33 18.56
C ASP A 794 -22.75 4.97 18.32
N GLU A 795 -22.42 4.62 17.07
CA GLU A 795 -21.06 4.36 16.62
C GLU A 795 -20.16 5.60 16.73
N LYS A 796 -20.68 6.80 16.43
CA LYS A 796 -19.96 8.06 16.62
C LYS A 796 -19.55 8.27 18.08
N VAL A 797 -20.45 8.04 19.03
CA VAL A 797 -20.16 8.16 20.46
C VAL A 797 -19.13 7.12 20.89
N ARG A 798 -19.30 5.87 20.43
CA ARG A 798 -18.38 4.77 20.72
C ARG A 798 -16.97 5.06 20.20
N TRP A 799 -16.83 5.48 18.94
CA TRP A 799 -15.52 5.80 18.35
C TRP A 799 -14.87 6.98 19.04
N ALA A 800 -15.61 8.01 19.44
CA ALA A 800 -15.06 9.15 20.18
C ALA A 800 -14.54 8.73 21.57
N GLN A 801 -15.29 7.89 22.29
CA GLN A 801 -14.84 7.33 23.56
C GLN A 801 -13.62 6.41 23.38
N GLU A 802 -13.61 5.60 22.33
CA GLU A 802 -12.49 4.69 22.05
C GLU A 802 -11.22 5.46 21.68
N VAL A 803 -11.33 6.56 20.92
CA VAL A 803 -10.20 7.45 20.64
C VAL A 803 -9.61 8.02 21.93
N GLU A 804 -10.43 8.51 22.86
CA GLU A 804 -9.95 8.98 24.17
C GLU A 804 -9.27 7.85 24.97
N ASN A 805 -9.87 6.66 24.99
CA ASN A 805 -9.27 5.48 25.64
C ASN A 805 -7.91 5.12 25.02
N LEU A 806 -7.78 5.18 23.69
CA LEU A 806 -6.54 4.92 22.97
C LEU A 806 -5.46 5.97 23.26
N TYR A 807 -5.84 7.25 23.42
CA TYR A 807 -4.91 8.30 23.86
C TYR A 807 -4.39 8.05 25.28
N GLN A 808 -5.27 7.64 26.21
CA GLN A 808 -4.84 7.28 27.57
C GLN A 808 -3.97 6.02 27.58
N LEU A 809 -4.32 5.02 26.76
CA LEU A 809 -3.54 3.80 26.58
C LEU A 809 -2.13 4.12 26.05
N GLY A 810 -2.05 5.00 25.05
CA GLY A 810 -0.80 5.49 24.45
C GLY A 810 0.19 6.05 25.48
N LYS A 811 -0.30 6.77 26.50
CA LYS A 811 0.53 7.30 27.59
C LYS A 811 1.10 6.19 28.49
N THR A 812 0.37 5.10 28.68
CA THR A 812 0.76 3.98 29.57
C THR A 812 1.59 2.88 28.89
N VAL A 813 1.73 2.91 27.56
CA VAL A 813 2.47 1.89 26.79
C VAL A 813 3.89 1.69 27.32
N SER A 814 4.59 2.79 27.65
CA SER A 814 5.98 2.76 28.12
C SER A 814 6.17 1.89 29.37
N GLY A 815 5.25 1.94 30.33
CA GLY A 815 5.24 1.09 31.51
C GLY A 815 4.68 -0.31 31.26
N ASP A 816 3.59 -0.44 30.51
CA ASP A 816 2.96 -1.74 30.28
C ASP A 816 3.86 -2.71 29.50
N VAL A 817 4.58 -2.19 28.50
CA VAL A 817 5.53 -2.96 27.70
C VAL A 817 6.75 -3.37 28.55
N ILE A 818 7.15 -2.59 29.55
CA ILE A 818 8.30 -2.93 30.42
C ILE A 818 8.01 -4.20 31.21
N PHE A 819 6.80 -4.34 31.74
CA PHE A 819 6.38 -5.54 32.46
C PHE A 819 6.30 -6.75 31.53
N THR A 820 5.70 -6.56 30.36
CA THR A 820 5.54 -7.62 29.36
C THR A 820 6.90 -8.14 28.90
N THR A 821 7.84 -7.25 28.58
CA THR A 821 9.20 -7.63 28.16
C THR A 821 10.03 -8.25 29.26
N SER A 822 9.89 -7.75 30.49
CA SER A 822 10.52 -8.35 31.68
C SER A 822 10.05 -9.79 31.89
N PHE A 823 8.74 -10.01 31.76
CA PHE A 823 8.11 -11.33 31.89
C PHE A 823 8.63 -12.30 30.82
N ILE A 824 8.60 -11.91 29.54
CA ILE A 824 9.08 -12.75 28.44
C ILE A 824 10.56 -13.10 28.60
N SER A 825 11.38 -12.14 29.02
CA SER A 825 12.84 -12.29 29.01
C SER A 825 13.38 -13.11 30.19
N TYR A 826 12.83 -12.94 31.40
CA TYR A 826 13.41 -13.52 32.62
C TYR A 826 12.52 -14.52 33.36
N PHE A 827 11.19 -14.45 33.22
CA PHE A 827 10.30 -15.25 34.05
C PHE A 827 10.12 -16.69 33.58
N GLY A 828 10.35 -16.96 32.28
CA GLY A 828 10.12 -18.26 31.67
C GLY A 828 10.78 -19.42 32.41
N TYR A 829 11.99 -19.22 32.94
CA TYR A 829 12.79 -20.27 33.59
C TYR A 829 12.49 -20.46 35.09
N LEU A 830 11.83 -19.50 35.72
CA LEU A 830 11.53 -19.53 37.15
C LEU A 830 10.26 -20.35 37.41
N SER A 831 10.20 -21.04 38.55
CA SER A 831 8.97 -21.70 39.01
C SER A 831 7.97 -20.69 39.58
N ALA A 832 6.69 -21.07 39.73
CA ALA A 832 5.62 -20.14 40.10
C ALA A 832 5.94 -19.32 41.36
N PHE A 833 6.46 -19.96 42.41
CA PHE A 833 6.86 -19.28 43.64
C PHE A 833 7.89 -18.15 43.41
N PHE A 834 8.93 -18.40 42.60
CA PHE A 834 9.95 -17.41 42.31
C PHE A 834 9.47 -16.33 41.35
N ARG A 835 8.51 -16.65 40.47
CA ARG A 835 7.84 -15.64 39.63
C ARG A 835 7.05 -14.66 40.50
N ASP A 836 6.29 -15.16 41.46
CA ASP A 836 5.52 -14.32 42.38
C ASP A 836 6.45 -13.50 43.30
N GLU A 837 7.54 -14.10 43.79
CA GLU A 837 8.56 -13.40 44.57
C GLU A 837 9.24 -12.27 43.77
N LEU A 838 9.59 -12.51 42.51
CA LEU A 838 10.20 -11.49 41.64
C LEU A 838 9.20 -10.38 41.28
N MET A 839 7.95 -10.71 40.92
CA MET A 839 6.93 -9.71 40.56
C MET A 839 6.49 -8.87 41.76
N GLU A 840 6.00 -9.51 42.81
CA GLU A 840 5.27 -8.83 43.89
C GLU A 840 6.22 -8.25 44.95
N LYS A 841 7.34 -8.92 45.25
CA LYS A 841 8.25 -8.47 46.33
C LYS A 841 9.42 -7.62 45.86
N ARG A 842 9.75 -7.64 44.57
CA ARG A 842 10.92 -6.91 44.02
C ARG A 842 10.52 -5.86 43.00
N ILE A 843 9.91 -6.29 41.90
CA ILE A 843 9.63 -5.42 40.74
C ILE A 843 8.62 -4.32 41.05
N ARG A 844 7.43 -4.67 41.57
CA ARG A 844 6.37 -3.69 41.85
C ARG A 844 6.81 -2.63 42.88
N PRO A 845 7.36 -3.01 44.06
CA PRO A 845 7.84 -2.04 45.03
C PRO A 845 8.92 -1.11 44.48
N PHE A 846 9.84 -1.62 43.65
CA PHE A 846 10.88 -0.78 43.05
C PHE A 846 10.29 0.27 42.11
N LEU A 847 9.33 -0.12 41.26
CA LEU A 847 8.65 0.80 40.34
C LEU A 847 7.79 1.84 41.08
N ASP A 848 7.20 1.49 42.23
CA ASP A 848 6.45 2.43 43.07
C ASP A 848 7.38 3.44 43.76
N GLN A 849 8.64 3.08 44.02
CA GLN A 849 9.62 3.92 44.73
C GLN A 849 10.46 4.82 43.81
N GLN A 850 10.31 4.73 42.48
CA GLN A 850 11.10 5.56 41.55
C GLN A 850 10.73 7.05 41.66
N PRO A 851 11.72 7.96 41.53
CA PRO A 851 11.50 9.41 41.64
C PRO A 851 10.61 9.93 40.50
N VAL A 852 10.81 9.42 39.28
CA VAL A 852 9.94 9.67 38.12
C VAL A 852 9.17 8.40 37.86
N GLN A 853 7.85 8.45 38.11
CA GLN A 853 6.96 7.31 37.91
C GLN A 853 6.77 7.03 36.43
N ILE A 854 7.01 5.79 36.04
CA ILE A 854 6.70 5.30 34.68
C ILE A 854 5.19 5.10 34.59
N PRO A 855 4.48 5.82 33.68
CA PRO A 855 3.04 5.65 33.52
C PRO A 855 2.69 4.21 33.18
N ARG A 856 1.82 3.59 33.99
CA ARG A 856 1.43 2.18 33.89
C ARG A 856 0.00 1.97 34.38
N ARG A 857 -0.64 0.90 33.92
CA ARG A 857 -1.88 0.43 34.54
C ARG A 857 -1.59 -0.29 35.87
N GLN A 858 -2.47 -0.14 36.86
CA GLN A 858 -2.26 -0.72 38.20
C GLN A 858 -2.44 -2.25 38.23
N SER A 859 -3.27 -2.81 37.35
CA SER A 859 -3.58 -4.25 37.27
C SER A 859 -3.19 -4.83 35.90
N ILE A 860 -1.90 -4.85 35.61
CA ILE A 860 -1.38 -5.45 34.38
C ILE A 860 -1.25 -6.96 34.58
N ASP A 861 -1.97 -7.72 33.76
CA ASP A 861 -1.70 -9.13 33.53
C ASP A 861 -0.83 -9.25 32.26
N PRO A 862 0.47 -9.58 32.39
CA PRO A 862 1.36 -9.70 31.24
C PRO A 862 0.86 -10.73 30.20
N LEU A 863 0.04 -11.70 30.61
CA LEU A 863 -0.52 -12.71 29.70
C LEU A 863 -1.68 -12.18 28.84
N LYS A 864 -2.38 -11.13 29.29
CA LYS A 864 -3.44 -10.46 28.50
C LYS A 864 -2.88 -9.41 27.54
N MET A 865 -1.61 -9.05 27.71
CA MET A 865 -0.89 -8.05 26.91
C MET A 865 -0.11 -8.65 25.73
N LEU A 866 0.14 -9.95 25.80
CA LEU A 866 0.71 -10.81 24.74
C LEU A 866 -0.40 -11.24 23.77
#